data_AF-A0A6N0LYZ2-F1
#
_entry.id   AF-A0A6N0LYZ2-F1
#
_cell.length_a   1.000
_cell.length_b   1.000
_cell.length_c   1.000
_cell.angle_alpha   90.00
_cell.angle_beta   90.00
_cell.angle_gamma   90.00
#
_symmetry.space_group_name_H-M   'P 1'
#
loop_
_entity.id
_entity.type
_entity.pdbx_description
1 polymer ?
#
loop_
_entity_poly.entity_id
_entity_poly.type
_entity_poly.pdbx_seq_one_letter_code
_entity_poly.pdbx_strand_id
1 'polypeptide(L)'
;MTSRIRFLMCPPDHYDVDYVINPWMEGNIHKSSRDRAVEQWQGLHQILKQHAIVDLVPPQKGWPDLVFTANAGLVLGENVVLSRFLHKERQGEEPFFKEWFEENGYTVNELPKDLPFEGAGDALLDREGRWLWAGYGFRSELDSHPYLAKWLDIEVLSLRLIDERFYHLDTCFCPLSNGYLLYYPGAFDSYSNRLIEMRVAPEKRIAIAEADAVNFACNTVNVDSIVIMNKASEALKTRLADVGFQVLETPLTEFLKAGGAAKCLTLRVTEPVRDEIHANVSVESRVIRMEGHLLDAGLINRALDLIIDAGGSFQVLNFNLGEQRQSTSAAEVKVSAPSHEVMEEIISLLIDLGAVDLPHDERDAILEPVIQNGVAPDDFYVSTIYPTEVRINGQWIKVENQRMDGAIAITQTPTGLVARCKILRDLEVGERVIVDVLGIRTIRKTESREQRSTQEFSFMSAGVSSERRVELVVEQVAWELRKIRDAGGKVVVTAGPVVIHTGGGEHLAQLVREGYVQALLGGNAIAVHDIEQNIMGTSLGVDMKRGVAVRGGHRHHLKVINSIRRYGSIPKAVEAGAIKSGVMYECVNNNVPFVLAGSIRDDGPLPDTQMDLIKAQEEYAKHLEGAEMILMLSSMLHSIGVGNMTPAGVKMVCVDINPAVVTKLSDRGSVESVGVVTDVGLFLSLLIQQLDKLTSPYVNKVG
;
A
#
# COMPACT_ATOMS: atom_id res chain seq x y z
N MET A 1 -15.67 -8.23 -39.12
CA MET A 1 -16.30 -9.43 -38.53
C MET A 1 -15.68 -9.60 -37.17
N THR A 2 -16.41 -9.39 -36.08
CA THR A 2 -15.88 -9.63 -34.73
C THR A 2 -15.61 -11.13 -34.59
N SER A 3 -14.36 -11.50 -34.36
CA SER A 3 -13.96 -12.88 -34.13
C SER A 3 -14.73 -13.45 -32.93
N ARG A 4 -15.17 -14.71 -33.03
CA ARG A 4 -15.80 -15.41 -31.91
C ARG A 4 -14.79 -15.54 -30.77
N ILE A 5 -15.21 -15.26 -29.54
CA ILE A 5 -14.36 -15.40 -28.35
C ILE A 5 -13.98 -16.88 -28.18
N ARG A 6 -12.70 -17.14 -27.92
CA ARG A 6 -12.12 -18.47 -27.78
C ARG A 6 -11.29 -18.57 -26.51
N PHE A 7 -11.48 -19.65 -25.77
CA PHE A 7 -10.72 -20.00 -24.58
C PHE A 7 -9.97 -21.30 -24.78
N LEU A 8 -8.80 -21.41 -24.17
CA LEU A 8 -8.06 -22.65 -23.95
C LEU A 8 -8.37 -23.17 -22.55
N MET A 9 -8.60 -24.48 -22.42
CA MET A 9 -8.72 -25.19 -21.15
C MET A 9 -7.93 -26.51 -21.22
N CYS A 10 -7.74 -27.19 -20.09
CA CYS A 10 -7.18 -28.55 -20.05
C CYS A 10 -8.01 -29.42 -19.09
N PRO A 11 -8.44 -30.62 -19.50
CA PRO A 11 -9.27 -31.49 -18.67
C PRO A 11 -8.49 -32.10 -17.49
N PRO A 12 -9.15 -32.40 -16.36
CA PRO A 12 -8.50 -32.81 -15.12
C PRO A 12 -8.18 -34.31 -15.02
N ASP A 13 -7.85 -34.96 -16.15
CA ASP A 13 -7.65 -36.41 -16.24
C ASP A 13 -6.51 -36.92 -15.33
N HIS A 14 -5.53 -36.06 -15.09
CA HIS A 14 -4.36 -36.31 -14.25
C HIS A 14 -4.25 -35.33 -13.08
N TYR A 15 -5.31 -34.58 -12.79
CA TYR A 15 -5.34 -33.64 -11.68
C TYR A 15 -5.25 -34.37 -10.33
N ASP A 16 -4.42 -33.80 -9.44
CA ASP A 16 -4.33 -34.04 -8.01
C ASP A 16 -3.53 -32.89 -7.37
N VAL A 17 -3.47 -32.82 -6.03
CA VAL A 17 -2.52 -31.96 -5.32
C VAL A 17 -1.32 -32.83 -4.93
N ASP A 18 -0.27 -32.79 -5.75
CA ASP A 18 0.92 -33.64 -5.57
C ASP A 18 2.02 -32.99 -4.70
N TYR A 19 1.99 -31.67 -4.55
CA TYR A 19 3.00 -30.85 -3.89
C TYR A 19 2.38 -29.57 -3.29
N VAL A 20 3.21 -28.75 -2.63
CA VAL A 20 2.80 -27.45 -2.09
C VAL A 20 3.74 -26.37 -2.63
N ILE A 21 3.19 -25.47 -3.45
CA ILE A 21 3.89 -24.30 -4.01
C ILE A 21 3.09 -23.00 -3.81
N ASN A 22 2.01 -23.06 -3.03
CA ASN A 22 1.22 -21.93 -2.57
C ASN A 22 0.49 -22.28 -1.27
N PRO A 23 -0.01 -21.29 -0.50
CA PRO A 23 -0.64 -21.54 0.79
C PRO A 23 -1.94 -22.37 0.74
N TRP A 24 -2.65 -22.40 -0.38
CA TRP A 24 -3.90 -23.16 -0.51
C TRP A 24 -3.67 -24.66 -0.63
N MET A 25 -2.53 -25.07 -1.17
CA MET A 25 -2.13 -26.47 -1.27
C MET A 25 -1.71 -27.07 0.09
N GLU A 26 -1.37 -26.23 1.07
CA GLU A 26 -0.91 -26.67 2.37
C GLU A 26 -1.98 -27.55 3.06
N GLY A 27 -1.57 -28.74 3.49
CA GLY A 27 -2.49 -29.71 4.09
C GLY A 27 -3.50 -30.36 3.13
N ASN A 28 -3.43 -30.11 1.81
CA ASN A 28 -4.33 -30.66 0.78
C ASN A 28 -3.70 -31.74 -0.12
N ILE A 29 -2.41 -32.09 0.08
CA ILE A 29 -1.73 -33.16 -0.67
C ILE A 29 -2.57 -34.45 -0.68
N HIS A 30 -2.84 -35.00 -1.87
CA HIS A 30 -3.65 -36.20 -2.13
C HIS A 30 -5.05 -36.20 -1.49
N LYS A 31 -5.60 -35.01 -1.20
CA LYS A 31 -6.99 -34.83 -0.72
C LYS A 31 -7.93 -34.38 -1.82
N SER A 32 -7.49 -34.34 -3.08
CA SER A 32 -8.35 -34.07 -4.23
C SER A 32 -9.24 -35.27 -4.53
N SER A 33 -10.53 -35.03 -4.78
CA SER A 33 -11.43 -36.05 -5.32
C SER A 33 -11.49 -35.87 -6.83
N ARG A 34 -10.80 -36.73 -7.59
CA ARG A 34 -10.75 -36.62 -9.05
C ARG A 34 -12.13 -36.68 -9.69
N ASP A 35 -13.02 -37.55 -9.24
CA ASP A 35 -14.39 -37.64 -9.77
C ASP A 35 -15.15 -36.33 -9.60
N ARG A 36 -15.03 -35.69 -8.44
CA ARG A 36 -15.65 -34.39 -8.18
C ARG A 36 -14.95 -33.27 -8.95
N ALA A 37 -13.63 -33.32 -9.12
CA ALA A 37 -12.89 -32.36 -9.93
C ALA A 37 -13.33 -32.43 -11.41
N VAL A 38 -13.54 -33.64 -11.95
CA VAL A 38 -14.10 -33.86 -13.29
C VAL A 38 -15.50 -33.27 -13.39
N GLU A 39 -16.39 -33.56 -12.44
CA GLU A 39 -17.76 -33.01 -12.42
C GLU A 39 -17.76 -31.47 -12.41
N GLN A 40 -16.97 -30.86 -11.52
CA GLN A 40 -16.86 -29.42 -11.36
C GLN A 40 -16.27 -28.74 -12.60
N TRP A 41 -15.21 -29.33 -13.18
CA TRP A 41 -14.61 -28.84 -14.42
C TRP A 41 -15.57 -28.94 -15.60
N GLN A 42 -16.32 -30.04 -15.71
CA GLN A 42 -17.34 -30.19 -16.76
C GLN A 42 -18.45 -29.15 -16.61
N GLY A 43 -18.85 -28.80 -15.39
CA GLY A 43 -19.78 -27.70 -15.12
C GLY A 43 -19.29 -26.37 -15.73
N LEU A 44 -18.05 -25.98 -15.42
CA LEU A 44 -17.45 -24.77 -15.99
C LEU A 44 -17.33 -24.84 -17.52
N HIS A 45 -16.81 -25.94 -18.05
CA HIS A 45 -16.62 -26.16 -19.48
C HIS A 45 -17.95 -26.11 -20.26
N GLN A 46 -19.03 -26.69 -19.71
CA GLN A 46 -20.35 -26.66 -20.33
C GLN A 46 -20.98 -25.27 -20.33
N ILE A 47 -20.85 -24.52 -19.22
CA ILE A 47 -21.33 -23.13 -19.15
C ILE A 47 -20.56 -22.28 -20.16
N LEU A 48 -19.22 -22.37 -20.17
CA LEU A 48 -18.39 -21.57 -21.06
C LEU A 48 -18.66 -21.87 -22.54
N LYS A 49 -18.87 -23.14 -22.91
CA LYS A 49 -19.23 -23.55 -24.27
C LYS A 49 -20.56 -23.00 -24.79
N GLN A 50 -21.47 -22.58 -23.90
CA GLN A 50 -22.72 -21.92 -24.32
C GLN A 50 -22.48 -20.48 -24.80
N HIS A 51 -21.34 -19.88 -24.44
CA HIS A 51 -21.07 -18.46 -24.67
C HIS A 51 -19.79 -18.21 -25.50
N ALA A 52 -18.88 -19.19 -25.60
CA ALA A 52 -17.61 -19.06 -26.31
C ALA A 52 -17.14 -20.39 -26.91
N ILE A 53 -16.13 -20.33 -27.77
CA ILE A 53 -15.41 -21.50 -28.26
C ILE A 53 -14.43 -21.94 -27.17
N VAL A 54 -14.29 -23.25 -26.96
CA VAL A 54 -13.32 -23.81 -26.00
C VAL A 54 -12.47 -24.86 -26.69
N ASP A 55 -11.17 -24.56 -26.82
CA ASP A 55 -10.11 -25.46 -27.26
C ASP A 55 -9.51 -26.17 -26.04
N LEU A 56 -8.93 -27.35 -26.25
CA LEU A 56 -8.37 -28.18 -25.19
C LEU A 56 -6.91 -28.54 -25.43
N VAL A 57 -6.08 -28.40 -24.40
CA VAL A 57 -4.74 -29.01 -24.36
C VAL A 57 -4.88 -30.48 -23.94
N PRO A 58 -4.14 -31.43 -24.55
CA PRO A 58 -4.08 -32.80 -24.06
C PRO A 58 -3.46 -32.87 -22.65
N PRO A 59 -4.13 -33.47 -21.66
CA PRO A 59 -3.61 -33.58 -20.30
C PRO A 59 -2.39 -34.49 -20.24
N GLN A 60 -1.43 -34.17 -19.37
CA GLN A 60 -0.17 -34.90 -19.25
C GLN A 60 0.00 -35.48 -17.85
N LYS A 61 0.39 -36.76 -17.78
CA LYS A 61 0.61 -37.43 -16.50
C LYS A 61 1.88 -36.88 -15.84
N GLY A 62 1.78 -36.54 -14.56
CA GLY A 62 2.87 -35.96 -13.77
C GLY A 62 2.91 -34.43 -13.76
N TRP A 63 2.00 -33.78 -14.50
CA TRP A 63 1.83 -32.33 -14.52
C TRP A 63 0.38 -31.97 -14.15
N PRO A 64 0.00 -32.16 -12.87
CA PRO A 64 -1.39 -32.03 -12.45
C PRO A 64 -1.95 -30.61 -12.64
N ASP A 65 -1.10 -29.60 -12.54
CA ASP A 65 -1.46 -28.18 -12.68
C ASP A 65 -1.59 -27.71 -14.13
N LEU A 66 -1.37 -28.58 -15.14
CA LEU A 66 -1.60 -28.25 -16.56
C LEU A 66 -3.06 -27.83 -16.84
N VAL A 67 -3.99 -28.20 -15.95
CA VAL A 67 -5.39 -27.73 -15.93
C VAL A 67 -5.51 -26.21 -15.83
N PHE A 68 -4.54 -25.54 -15.18
CA PHE A 68 -4.51 -24.09 -14.96
C PHE A 68 -3.91 -23.35 -16.16
N THR A 69 -4.64 -23.41 -17.27
CA THR A 69 -4.22 -22.85 -18.56
C THR A 69 -4.06 -21.32 -18.56
N ALA A 70 -4.62 -20.59 -17.58
CA ALA A 70 -4.33 -19.15 -17.43
C ALA A 70 -2.84 -18.87 -17.32
N ASN A 71 -2.07 -19.81 -16.75
CA ASN A 71 -0.63 -19.68 -16.61
C ASN A 71 0.16 -20.24 -17.80
N ALA A 72 -0.47 -20.61 -18.92
CA ALA A 72 0.25 -21.08 -20.10
C ALA A 72 1.11 -19.98 -20.75
N GLY A 73 0.60 -18.75 -20.72
CA GLY A 73 1.24 -17.57 -21.29
C GLY A 73 0.27 -16.40 -21.33
N LEU A 74 0.71 -15.31 -21.96
CA LEU A 74 -0.11 -14.12 -22.18
C LEU A 74 -0.26 -13.86 -23.68
N VAL A 75 -1.51 -13.85 -24.16
CA VAL A 75 -1.86 -13.70 -25.58
C VAL A 75 -2.37 -12.31 -25.87
N LEU A 76 -1.85 -11.67 -26.92
CA LEU A 76 -2.42 -10.45 -27.51
C LEU A 76 -2.22 -10.46 -29.03
N GLY A 77 -3.33 -10.47 -29.78
CA GLY A 77 -3.30 -10.64 -31.23
C GLY A 77 -2.71 -12.00 -31.64
N GLU A 78 -1.68 -11.96 -32.49
CA GLU A 78 -0.96 -13.15 -32.96
C GLU A 78 0.27 -13.48 -32.10
N ASN A 79 0.57 -12.66 -31.09
CA ASN A 79 1.73 -12.83 -30.22
C ASN A 79 1.34 -13.50 -28.91
N VAL A 80 2.23 -14.34 -28.41
CA VAL A 80 2.17 -14.89 -27.05
C VAL A 80 3.52 -14.73 -26.37
N VAL A 81 3.51 -14.29 -25.11
CA VAL A 81 4.65 -14.46 -24.21
C VAL A 81 4.42 -15.73 -23.42
N LEU A 82 5.25 -16.74 -23.66
CA LEU A 82 5.16 -18.02 -22.97
C LEU A 82 5.52 -17.83 -21.49
N SER A 83 4.79 -18.52 -20.61
CA SER A 83 5.15 -18.52 -19.20
C SER A 83 6.48 -19.21 -18.95
N ARG A 84 7.18 -18.69 -17.93
CA ARG A 84 8.39 -19.27 -17.34
C ARG A 84 8.10 -19.45 -15.85
N PHE A 85 7.89 -20.68 -15.41
CA PHE A 85 7.43 -20.93 -14.04
C PHE A 85 8.54 -20.76 -13.01
N LEU A 86 8.22 -20.15 -11.87
CA LEU A 86 9.15 -20.02 -10.75
C LEU A 86 9.48 -21.40 -10.16
N HIS A 87 8.46 -22.24 -9.98
CA HIS A 87 8.58 -23.54 -9.35
C HIS A 87 8.84 -24.65 -10.38
N LYS A 88 9.86 -25.46 -10.11
CA LYS A 88 10.25 -26.62 -10.94
C LYS A 88 9.13 -27.63 -11.14
N GLU A 89 8.20 -27.70 -10.18
CA GLU A 89 7.01 -28.55 -10.18
C GLU A 89 6.10 -28.25 -11.38
N ARG A 90 6.11 -27.01 -11.91
CA ARG A 90 5.32 -26.60 -13.07
C ARG A 90 6.14 -26.33 -14.34
N GLN A 91 7.47 -26.22 -14.25
CA GLN A 91 8.34 -25.96 -15.41
C GLN A 91 8.23 -27.03 -16.51
N GLY A 92 7.80 -28.25 -16.19
CA GLY A 92 7.54 -29.28 -17.20
C GLY A 92 6.27 -29.09 -18.02
N GLU A 93 5.42 -28.12 -17.68
CA GLU A 93 4.24 -27.73 -18.46
C GLU A 93 4.61 -26.87 -19.68
N GLU A 94 5.69 -26.09 -19.58
CA GLU A 94 6.12 -25.12 -20.59
C GLU A 94 6.21 -25.71 -22.01
N PRO A 95 6.77 -26.91 -22.24
CA PRO A 95 6.86 -27.49 -23.58
C PRO A 95 5.49 -27.80 -24.20
N PHE A 96 4.51 -28.25 -23.39
CA PHE A 96 3.17 -28.61 -23.88
C PHE A 96 2.36 -27.36 -24.23
N PHE A 97 2.49 -26.29 -23.44
CA PHE A 97 1.87 -25.01 -23.78
C PHE A 97 2.52 -24.39 -25.02
N LYS A 98 3.85 -24.44 -25.11
CA LYS A 98 4.58 -23.97 -26.30
C LYS A 98 4.13 -24.69 -27.57
N GLU A 99 4.10 -26.03 -27.54
CA GLU A 99 3.64 -26.86 -28.66
C GLU A 99 2.24 -26.44 -29.11
N TRP A 100 1.29 -26.30 -28.17
CA TRP A 100 -0.07 -25.88 -28.48
C TRP A 100 -0.11 -24.49 -29.15
N PHE A 101 0.66 -23.51 -28.65
CA PHE A 101 0.69 -22.17 -29.24
C PHE A 101 1.30 -22.17 -30.66
N GLU A 102 2.40 -22.89 -30.87
CA GLU A 102 3.05 -22.99 -32.19
C GLU A 102 2.13 -23.68 -33.22
N GLU A 103 1.47 -24.77 -32.85
CA GLU A 103 0.51 -25.47 -33.71
C GLU A 103 -0.71 -24.62 -34.09
N ASN A 104 -1.09 -23.67 -33.22
CA ASN A 104 -2.20 -22.75 -33.45
C ASN A 104 -1.78 -21.44 -34.12
N GLY A 105 -0.53 -21.33 -34.57
CA GLY A 105 -0.04 -20.22 -35.39
C GLY A 105 0.33 -18.95 -34.63
N TYR A 106 0.54 -19.03 -33.31
CA TYR A 106 1.01 -17.89 -32.52
C TYR A 106 2.53 -17.69 -32.68
N THR A 107 2.95 -16.43 -32.66
CA THR A 107 4.37 -16.07 -32.51
C THR A 107 4.74 -16.16 -31.03
N VAL A 108 5.50 -17.19 -30.67
CA VAL A 108 5.89 -17.47 -29.28
C VAL A 108 7.17 -16.73 -28.91
N ASN A 109 7.09 -15.86 -27.91
CA ASN A 109 8.22 -15.18 -27.29
C ASN A 109 8.55 -15.83 -25.95
N GLU A 110 9.83 -16.15 -25.73
CA GLU A 110 10.31 -16.78 -24.50
C GLU A 110 11.20 -15.82 -23.71
N LEU A 111 10.90 -15.66 -22.41
CA LEU A 111 11.72 -14.91 -21.47
C LEU A 111 13.06 -15.62 -21.20
N PRO A 112 14.07 -14.89 -20.69
CA PRO A 112 15.27 -15.50 -20.11
C PRO A 112 14.91 -16.60 -19.11
N LYS A 113 15.69 -17.69 -19.09
CA LYS A 113 15.35 -18.92 -18.34
C LYS A 113 15.10 -18.70 -16.84
N ASP A 114 15.84 -17.77 -16.25
CA ASP A 114 15.80 -17.47 -14.81
C ASP A 114 14.95 -16.23 -14.50
N LEU A 115 14.14 -15.75 -15.45
CA LEU A 115 13.22 -14.63 -15.29
C LEU A 115 11.76 -15.13 -15.32
N PRO A 116 11.17 -15.48 -14.17
CA PRO A 116 9.85 -16.07 -14.12
C PRO A 116 8.74 -15.07 -14.45
N PHE A 117 7.69 -15.60 -15.09
CA PHE A 117 6.45 -14.92 -15.48
C PHE A 117 5.38 -15.99 -15.69
N GLU A 118 4.22 -15.85 -15.06
CA GLU A 118 3.19 -16.91 -15.04
C GLU A 118 1.91 -16.53 -15.79
N GLY A 119 2.08 -15.84 -16.92
CA GLY A 119 1.08 -15.69 -17.98
C GLY A 119 -0.11 -14.82 -17.59
N ALA A 120 -1.28 -15.13 -18.16
CA ALA A 120 -2.51 -14.38 -17.91
C ALA A 120 -3.07 -14.54 -16.47
N GLY A 121 -2.50 -15.44 -15.67
CA GLY A 121 -2.74 -15.46 -14.22
C GLY A 121 -2.13 -14.26 -13.50
N ASP A 122 -0.96 -13.79 -13.96
CA ASP A 122 -0.28 -12.63 -13.40
C ASP A 122 -0.39 -11.36 -14.25
N ALA A 123 -0.86 -11.45 -15.49
CA ALA A 123 -1.03 -10.29 -16.35
C ALA A 123 -2.40 -10.25 -17.03
N LEU A 124 -3.21 -9.25 -16.68
CA LEU A 124 -4.60 -9.14 -17.10
C LEU A 124 -4.82 -7.89 -17.96
N LEU A 125 -5.33 -8.11 -19.16
CA LEU A 125 -5.70 -7.02 -20.06
C LEU A 125 -6.90 -6.25 -19.52
N ASP A 126 -6.83 -4.92 -19.60
CA ASP A 126 -8.03 -4.10 -19.60
C ASP A 126 -8.99 -4.59 -20.69
N ARG A 127 -10.28 -4.77 -20.37
CA ARG A 127 -11.22 -5.40 -21.31
C ARG A 127 -11.52 -4.54 -22.55
N GLU A 128 -11.29 -3.24 -22.46
CA GLU A 128 -11.34 -2.34 -23.61
C GLU A 128 -10.04 -2.36 -24.42
N GLY A 129 -9.00 -3.04 -23.94
CA GLY A 129 -7.70 -3.21 -24.60
C GLY A 129 -6.75 -2.04 -24.39
N ARG A 130 -6.98 -1.18 -23.40
CA ARG A 130 -6.22 0.09 -23.21
C ARG A 130 -4.80 -0.10 -22.71
N TRP A 131 -4.59 -1.09 -21.86
CA TRP A 131 -3.29 -1.42 -21.24
C TRP A 131 -3.34 -2.82 -20.63
N LEU A 132 -2.19 -3.29 -20.18
CA LEU A 132 -2.00 -4.53 -19.44
C LEU A 132 -1.72 -4.24 -17.97
N TRP A 133 -2.45 -4.87 -17.06
CA TRP A 133 -2.12 -4.90 -15.64
C TRP A 133 -1.20 -6.10 -15.39
N ALA A 134 -0.03 -5.90 -14.80
CA ALA A 134 0.94 -6.96 -14.53
C ALA A 134 1.29 -7.03 -13.04
N GLY A 135 1.04 -8.18 -12.43
CA GLY A 135 1.30 -8.49 -11.04
C GLY A 135 2.74 -8.96 -10.82
N TYR A 136 3.37 -8.54 -9.73
CA TYR A 136 4.65 -9.06 -9.26
C TYR A 136 4.66 -9.17 -7.73
N GLY A 137 5.59 -9.95 -7.19
CA GLY A 137 5.83 -10.06 -5.74
C GLY A 137 6.03 -11.49 -5.25
N PHE A 138 5.31 -12.45 -5.85
CA PHE A 138 5.40 -13.88 -5.46
C PHE A 138 5.85 -14.80 -6.59
N ARG A 139 5.35 -14.59 -7.81
CA ARG A 139 5.54 -15.50 -8.95
C ARG A 139 6.29 -14.82 -10.09
N SER A 140 5.63 -13.87 -10.76
CA SER A 140 6.24 -13.10 -11.83
C SER A 140 7.23 -12.04 -11.29
N GLU A 141 8.39 -11.93 -11.93
CA GLU A 141 9.38 -10.90 -11.62
C GLU A 141 9.04 -9.57 -12.26
N LEU A 142 9.29 -8.46 -11.54
CA LEU A 142 9.07 -7.10 -12.03
C LEU A 142 9.83 -6.83 -13.35
N ASP A 143 11.02 -7.42 -13.48
CA ASP A 143 11.89 -7.31 -14.66
C ASP A 143 11.32 -8.00 -15.91
N SER A 144 10.25 -8.80 -15.80
CA SER A 144 9.55 -9.37 -16.95
C SER A 144 8.65 -8.34 -17.65
N HIS A 145 8.15 -7.33 -16.93
CA HIS A 145 7.14 -6.39 -17.44
C HIS A 145 7.61 -5.57 -18.66
N PRO A 146 8.87 -5.10 -18.74
CA PRO A 146 9.38 -4.43 -19.95
C PRO A 146 9.38 -5.33 -21.19
N TYR A 147 9.57 -6.64 -21.03
CA TYR A 147 9.47 -7.59 -22.13
C TYR A 147 8.04 -7.74 -22.61
N LEU A 148 7.06 -7.78 -21.69
CA LEU A 148 5.64 -7.83 -22.03
C LEU A 148 5.24 -6.62 -22.88
N ALA A 149 5.60 -5.42 -22.44
CA ALA A 149 5.30 -4.19 -23.15
C ALA A 149 5.89 -4.19 -24.57
N LYS A 150 7.16 -4.60 -24.70
CA LYS A 150 7.87 -4.63 -25.98
C LYS A 150 7.32 -5.67 -26.95
N TRP A 151 7.06 -6.89 -26.48
CA TRP A 151 6.68 -8.01 -27.34
C TRP A 151 5.19 -8.02 -27.69
N LEU A 152 4.34 -7.45 -26.84
CA LEU A 152 2.91 -7.34 -27.09
C LEU A 152 2.50 -5.93 -27.56
N ASP A 153 3.43 -4.99 -27.65
CA ASP A 153 3.23 -3.59 -28.04
C ASP A 153 2.11 -2.88 -27.25
N ILE A 154 2.18 -2.95 -25.92
CA ILE A 154 1.13 -2.43 -25.03
C ILE A 154 1.71 -1.66 -23.83
N GLU A 155 0.96 -0.68 -23.31
CA GLU A 155 1.25 -0.07 -22.02
C GLU A 155 1.11 -1.12 -20.90
N VAL A 156 2.12 -1.23 -20.03
CA VAL A 156 2.12 -2.16 -18.89
C VAL A 156 2.13 -1.40 -17.57
N LEU A 157 1.16 -1.71 -16.71
CA LEU A 157 0.98 -1.13 -15.38
C LEU A 157 1.30 -2.18 -14.31
N SER A 158 2.37 -1.96 -13.56
CA SER A 158 2.86 -2.89 -12.54
C SER A 158 2.08 -2.76 -11.22
N LEU A 159 1.57 -3.88 -10.69
CA LEU A 159 0.89 -3.98 -9.40
C LEU A 159 1.62 -4.97 -8.49
N ARG A 160 1.98 -4.54 -7.29
CA ARG A 160 2.63 -5.38 -6.29
C ARG A 160 1.61 -6.15 -5.47
N LEU A 161 1.74 -7.47 -5.47
CA LEU A 161 0.99 -8.38 -4.60
C LEU A 161 1.71 -8.51 -3.25
N ILE A 162 0.96 -8.44 -2.15
CA ILE A 162 1.50 -8.45 -0.77
C ILE A 162 0.92 -9.53 0.14
N ASP A 163 -0.14 -10.22 -0.29
CA ASP A 163 -0.79 -11.29 0.45
C ASP A 163 -0.54 -12.62 -0.25
N GLU A 164 0.20 -13.54 0.40
CA GLU A 164 0.58 -14.83 -0.16
C GLU A 164 -0.63 -15.71 -0.55
N ARG A 165 -1.81 -15.46 0.04
CA ARG A 165 -3.06 -16.14 -0.35
C ARG A 165 -3.50 -15.73 -1.76
N PHE A 166 -3.14 -14.53 -2.20
CA PHE A 166 -3.46 -13.98 -3.51
C PHE A 166 -2.19 -13.85 -4.36
N TYR A 167 -1.49 -14.98 -4.53
CA TYR A 167 -0.15 -15.05 -5.11
C TYR A 167 -0.10 -14.79 -6.64
N HIS A 168 -1.24 -14.88 -7.32
CA HIS A 168 -1.43 -14.48 -8.71
C HIS A 168 -2.40 -13.32 -8.81
N LEU A 169 -2.17 -12.41 -9.78
CA LEU A 169 -3.01 -11.23 -9.97
C LEU A 169 -4.50 -11.59 -10.18
N ASP A 170 -4.78 -12.64 -10.94
CA ASP A 170 -6.15 -13.09 -11.26
C ASP A 170 -6.93 -13.67 -10.08
N THR A 171 -6.29 -13.88 -8.94
CA THR A 171 -6.97 -14.33 -7.71
C THR A 171 -7.61 -13.18 -6.94
N CYS A 172 -7.15 -11.95 -7.18
CA CYS A 172 -7.58 -10.75 -6.46
C CYS A 172 -7.93 -9.56 -7.37
N PHE A 173 -7.79 -9.69 -8.70
CA PHE A 173 -8.04 -8.63 -9.68
C PHE A 173 -8.70 -9.19 -10.94
N CYS A 174 -9.72 -8.51 -11.45
CA CYS A 174 -10.46 -8.95 -12.63
C CYS A 174 -11.04 -7.74 -13.39
N PRO A 175 -10.39 -7.31 -14.47
CA PRO A 175 -10.96 -6.37 -15.41
C PRO A 175 -12.22 -6.97 -16.06
N LEU A 176 -13.30 -6.21 -16.06
CA LEU A 176 -14.59 -6.58 -16.64
C LEU A 176 -14.94 -5.68 -17.83
N SER A 177 -15.89 -6.14 -18.64
CA SER A 177 -16.42 -5.38 -19.77
C SER A 177 -16.96 -4.01 -19.33
N ASN A 178 -17.01 -3.04 -20.25
CA ASN A 178 -17.46 -1.66 -20.00
C ASN A 178 -16.62 -0.90 -18.93
N GLY A 179 -15.34 -1.26 -18.81
CA GLY A 179 -14.38 -0.58 -17.93
C GLY A 179 -14.57 -0.82 -16.43
N TYR A 180 -15.40 -1.78 -16.04
CA TYR A 180 -15.56 -2.17 -14.64
C TYR A 180 -14.34 -2.96 -14.14
N LEU A 181 -14.06 -2.86 -12.85
CA LEU A 181 -12.99 -3.61 -12.19
C LEU A 181 -13.53 -4.28 -10.93
N LEU A 182 -13.45 -5.62 -10.88
CA LEU A 182 -13.67 -6.40 -9.68
C LEU A 182 -12.31 -6.70 -9.03
N TYR A 183 -12.08 -6.22 -7.81
CA TYR A 183 -10.78 -6.43 -7.16
C TYR A 183 -10.87 -6.43 -5.62
N TYR A 184 -9.87 -7.03 -4.98
CA TYR A 184 -9.71 -7.02 -3.53
C TYR A 184 -8.56 -6.08 -3.12
N PRO A 185 -8.86 -4.88 -2.57
CA PRO A 185 -7.83 -3.89 -2.24
C PRO A 185 -6.78 -4.35 -1.21
N GLY A 186 -7.10 -5.37 -0.41
CA GLY A 186 -6.21 -5.90 0.63
C GLY A 186 -5.04 -6.74 0.10
N ALA A 187 -5.09 -7.17 -1.17
CA ALA A 187 -4.01 -7.95 -1.79
C ALA A 187 -2.85 -7.08 -2.33
N PHE A 188 -3.00 -5.76 -2.32
CA PHE A 188 -2.10 -4.80 -2.97
C PHE A 188 -1.50 -3.82 -1.95
N ASP A 189 -0.26 -3.39 -2.20
CA ASP A 189 0.35 -2.29 -1.44
C ASP A 189 -0.31 -0.93 -1.73
N SER A 190 0.06 0.09 -0.96
CA SER A 190 -0.44 1.46 -1.08
C SER A 190 -0.19 2.07 -2.47
N TYR A 191 1.01 1.92 -3.02
CA TYR A 191 1.35 2.38 -4.38
C TYR A 191 0.41 1.78 -5.44
N SER A 192 0.24 0.46 -5.42
CA SER A 192 -0.55 -0.28 -6.41
C SER A 192 -2.03 0.06 -6.30
N ASN A 193 -2.56 0.22 -5.08
CA ASN A 193 -3.93 0.70 -4.90
C ASN A 193 -4.09 2.08 -5.53
N ARG A 194 -3.22 3.05 -5.20
CA ARG A 194 -3.30 4.41 -5.76
C ARG A 194 -3.27 4.41 -7.29
N LEU A 195 -2.45 3.56 -7.91
CA LEU A 195 -2.42 3.40 -9.37
C LEU A 195 -3.77 2.92 -9.92
N ILE A 196 -4.40 1.94 -9.26
CA ILE A 196 -5.75 1.46 -9.61
C ILE A 196 -6.77 2.60 -9.50
N GLU A 197 -6.75 3.38 -8.40
CA GLU A 197 -7.71 4.46 -8.16
C GLU A 197 -7.56 5.63 -9.14
N MET A 198 -6.33 5.88 -9.62
CA MET A 198 -6.06 6.90 -10.63
C MET A 198 -6.53 6.48 -12.03
N ARG A 199 -6.48 5.18 -12.34
CA ARG A 199 -6.80 4.64 -13.67
C ARG A 199 -8.27 4.21 -13.80
N VAL A 200 -8.93 3.86 -12.70
CA VAL A 200 -10.33 3.37 -12.70
C VAL A 200 -11.20 4.24 -11.80
N ALA A 201 -12.21 4.87 -12.41
CA ALA A 201 -13.13 5.76 -11.70
C ALA A 201 -13.90 5.06 -10.56
N PRO A 202 -14.24 5.76 -9.46
CA PRO A 202 -14.95 5.20 -8.30
C PRO A 202 -16.18 4.35 -8.65
N GLU A 203 -17.03 4.83 -9.55
CA GLU A 203 -18.26 4.17 -9.99
C GLU A 203 -18.03 2.89 -10.81
N LYS A 204 -16.80 2.66 -11.28
CA LYS A 204 -16.38 1.45 -12.00
C LYS A 204 -15.64 0.46 -11.11
N ARG A 205 -15.29 0.84 -9.89
CA ARG A 205 -14.57 0.00 -8.93
C ARG A 205 -15.54 -0.82 -8.09
N ILE A 206 -15.49 -2.14 -8.25
CA ILE A 206 -16.20 -3.11 -7.42
C ILE A 206 -15.18 -3.73 -6.47
N ALA A 207 -14.82 -2.98 -5.42
CA ALA A 207 -14.00 -3.49 -4.33
C ALA A 207 -14.78 -4.55 -3.53
N ILE A 208 -14.23 -5.77 -3.38
CA ILE A 208 -14.89 -6.87 -2.67
C ILE A 208 -14.41 -7.01 -1.22
N ALA A 209 -15.24 -7.65 -0.40
CA ALA A 209 -14.88 -8.03 0.96
C ALA A 209 -14.00 -9.28 0.97
N GLU A 210 -13.23 -9.47 2.04
CA GLU A 210 -12.34 -10.64 2.20
C GLU A 210 -13.11 -11.96 2.10
N ALA A 211 -14.34 -12.03 2.63
CA ALA A 211 -15.19 -13.22 2.56
C ALA A 211 -15.48 -13.69 1.13
N ASP A 212 -15.65 -12.76 0.18
CA ASP A 212 -15.78 -13.09 -1.24
C ASP A 212 -14.42 -13.39 -1.88
N ALA A 213 -13.38 -12.65 -1.49
CA ALA A 213 -12.03 -12.81 -2.01
C ALA A 213 -11.47 -14.22 -1.75
N VAL A 214 -11.59 -14.74 -0.52
CA VAL A 214 -11.13 -16.10 -0.16
C VAL A 214 -11.97 -17.21 -0.81
N ASN A 215 -13.14 -16.90 -1.36
CA ASN A 215 -13.93 -17.81 -2.19
C ASN A 215 -13.60 -17.69 -3.69
N PHE A 216 -12.53 -16.96 -4.03
CA PHE A 216 -12.04 -16.71 -5.39
C PHE A 216 -13.04 -15.94 -6.26
N ALA A 217 -13.77 -14.97 -5.68
CA ALA A 217 -14.70 -14.13 -6.45
C ALA A 217 -14.01 -13.29 -7.53
N CYS A 218 -12.76 -12.85 -7.34
CA CYS A 218 -12.00 -12.18 -8.39
C CYS A 218 -11.52 -13.14 -9.48
N ASN A 219 -11.43 -14.44 -9.22
CA ASN A 219 -11.00 -15.42 -10.21
C ASN A 219 -12.16 -15.81 -11.16
N THR A 220 -12.65 -14.79 -11.85
CA THR A 220 -13.88 -14.77 -12.64
C THR A 220 -13.57 -14.76 -14.12
N VAL A 221 -14.33 -15.55 -14.88
CA VAL A 221 -14.34 -15.50 -16.34
C VAL A 221 -15.41 -14.51 -16.79
N ASN A 222 -15.01 -13.48 -17.54
CA ASN A 222 -15.95 -12.52 -18.12
C ASN A 222 -16.10 -12.75 -19.63
N VAL A 223 -17.36 -12.96 -20.06
CA VAL A 223 -17.76 -13.02 -21.47
C VAL A 223 -18.91 -12.02 -21.65
N ASP A 224 -18.58 -10.86 -22.22
CA ASP A 224 -19.49 -9.72 -22.36
C ASP A 224 -20.15 -9.35 -21.02
N SER A 225 -21.47 -9.51 -20.89
CA SER A 225 -22.22 -9.23 -19.66
C SER A 225 -22.31 -10.41 -18.70
N ILE A 226 -21.67 -11.54 -18.99
CA ILE A 226 -21.72 -12.75 -18.16
C ILE A 226 -20.42 -12.84 -17.35
N VAL A 227 -20.56 -13.11 -16.05
CA VAL A 227 -19.46 -13.39 -15.14
C VAL A 227 -19.64 -14.78 -14.52
N ILE A 228 -18.68 -15.66 -14.75
CA ILE A 228 -18.69 -17.05 -14.28
C ILE A 228 -17.66 -17.20 -13.17
N MET A 229 -18.07 -17.68 -12.00
CA MET A 229 -17.22 -17.80 -10.82
C MET A 229 -17.59 -18.97 -9.92
N ASN A 230 -16.77 -19.24 -8.92
CA ASN A 230 -17.01 -20.31 -7.95
C ASN A 230 -18.23 -20.03 -7.06
N LYS A 231 -18.19 -18.89 -6.35
CA LYS A 231 -19.23 -18.49 -5.40
C LYS A 231 -19.16 -16.99 -5.13
N ALA A 232 -20.31 -16.35 -5.00
CA ALA A 232 -20.47 -14.95 -4.64
C ALA A 232 -21.47 -14.76 -3.50
N SER A 233 -21.20 -13.81 -2.62
CA SER A 233 -22.17 -13.33 -1.64
C SER A 233 -23.37 -12.66 -2.31
N GLU A 234 -24.51 -12.62 -1.63
CA GLU A 234 -25.70 -11.92 -2.14
C GLU A 234 -25.45 -10.42 -2.34
N ALA A 235 -24.60 -9.82 -1.50
CA ALA A 235 -24.17 -8.43 -1.66
C ALA A 235 -23.37 -8.24 -2.96
N LEU A 236 -22.43 -9.15 -3.26
CA LEU A 236 -21.65 -9.09 -4.50
C LEU A 236 -22.53 -9.33 -5.73
N LYS A 237 -23.43 -10.31 -5.69
CA LYS A 237 -24.39 -10.59 -6.77
C LYS A 237 -25.24 -9.36 -7.09
N THR A 238 -25.76 -8.70 -6.06
CA THR A 238 -26.57 -7.49 -6.20
C THR A 238 -25.77 -6.38 -6.89
N ARG A 239 -24.54 -6.11 -6.41
CA ARG A 239 -23.68 -5.07 -6.98
C ARG A 239 -23.31 -5.33 -8.45
N LEU A 240 -23.06 -6.58 -8.82
CA LEU A 240 -22.77 -6.96 -10.21
C LEU A 240 -24.01 -6.84 -11.10
N ALA A 241 -25.18 -7.27 -10.60
CA ALA A 241 -26.44 -7.17 -11.31
C ALA A 241 -26.87 -5.71 -11.55
N ASP A 242 -26.69 -4.84 -10.55
CA ASP A 242 -27.03 -3.41 -10.63
C ASP A 242 -26.30 -2.68 -11.75
N VAL A 243 -25.09 -3.15 -12.10
CA VAL A 243 -24.29 -2.60 -13.20
C VAL A 243 -24.37 -3.42 -14.49
N GLY A 244 -25.31 -4.37 -14.55
CA GLY A 244 -25.68 -5.09 -15.77
C GLY A 244 -24.98 -6.43 -16.02
N PHE A 245 -24.27 -6.99 -15.03
CA PHE A 245 -23.69 -8.33 -15.16
C PHE A 245 -24.65 -9.43 -14.70
N GLN A 246 -24.72 -10.51 -15.47
CA GLN A 246 -25.35 -11.76 -15.06
C GLN A 246 -24.32 -12.66 -14.38
N VAL A 247 -24.55 -12.99 -13.12
CA VAL A 247 -23.68 -13.89 -12.34
C VAL A 247 -24.09 -15.35 -12.55
N LEU A 248 -23.14 -16.17 -12.99
CA LEU A 248 -23.28 -17.63 -13.07
C LEU A 248 -22.31 -18.28 -12.08
N GLU A 249 -22.85 -19.00 -11.11
CA GLU A 249 -22.05 -19.74 -10.13
C GLU A 249 -21.93 -21.21 -10.57
N THR A 250 -20.72 -21.77 -10.46
CA THR A 250 -20.47 -23.20 -10.61
C THR A 250 -19.45 -23.63 -9.57
N PRO A 251 -19.70 -24.70 -8.78
CA PRO A 251 -18.78 -25.09 -7.73
C PRO A 251 -17.43 -25.54 -8.32
N LEU A 252 -16.34 -25.00 -7.80
CA LEU A 252 -14.96 -25.33 -8.22
C LEU A 252 -14.06 -25.67 -7.02
N THR A 253 -14.67 -26.14 -5.93
CA THR A 253 -14.00 -26.34 -4.64
C THR A 253 -12.83 -27.31 -4.67
N GLU A 254 -12.81 -28.29 -5.59
CA GLU A 254 -11.68 -29.22 -5.72
C GLU A 254 -10.45 -28.53 -6.32
N PHE A 255 -10.64 -27.49 -7.14
CA PHE A 255 -9.55 -26.67 -7.70
C PHE A 255 -9.07 -25.60 -6.73
N LEU A 256 -9.96 -25.10 -5.85
CA LEU A 256 -9.57 -24.21 -4.76
C LEU A 256 -8.52 -24.84 -3.83
N LYS A 257 -8.51 -26.18 -3.69
CA LYS A 257 -7.48 -26.91 -2.94
C LYS A 257 -6.07 -26.77 -3.51
N ALA A 258 -5.96 -26.48 -4.81
CA ALA A 258 -4.70 -26.17 -5.47
C ALA A 258 -4.45 -24.65 -5.60
N GLY A 259 -5.38 -23.81 -5.12
CA GLY A 259 -5.28 -22.35 -5.20
C GLY A 259 -5.78 -21.75 -6.51
N GLY A 260 -6.65 -22.44 -7.27
CA GLY A 260 -7.23 -21.91 -8.52
C GLY A 260 -8.75 -22.06 -8.60
N ALA A 261 -9.39 -21.24 -9.44
CA ALA A 261 -10.84 -21.34 -9.70
C ALA A 261 -11.15 -21.10 -11.20
N ALA A 262 -12.24 -20.40 -11.53
CA ALA A 262 -12.78 -20.37 -12.88
C ALA A 262 -11.81 -19.73 -13.88
N LYS A 263 -11.26 -18.56 -13.54
CA LYS A 263 -10.32 -17.86 -14.41
C LYS A 263 -9.02 -18.64 -14.59
N CYS A 264 -8.45 -19.22 -13.53
CA CYS A 264 -7.21 -20.01 -13.63
C CYS A 264 -7.34 -21.19 -14.60
N LEU A 265 -8.52 -21.81 -14.67
CA LEU A 265 -8.81 -22.94 -15.57
C LEU A 265 -8.98 -22.54 -17.03
N THR A 266 -8.90 -21.24 -17.37
CA THR A 266 -9.19 -20.72 -18.70
C THR A 266 -8.17 -19.69 -19.15
N LEU A 267 -7.74 -19.77 -20.41
CA LEU A 267 -6.99 -18.70 -21.07
C LEU A 267 -7.76 -18.17 -22.27
N ARG A 268 -8.09 -16.87 -22.29
CA ARG A 268 -8.69 -16.25 -23.48
C ARG A 268 -7.60 -16.05 -24.54
N VAL A 269 -7.75 -16.70 -25.69
CA VAL A 269 -6.75 -16.68 -26.78
C VAL A 269 -7.16 -15.78 -27.96
N THR A 270 -8.31 -15.11 -27.84
CA THR A 270 -8.79 -14.09 -28.77
C THR A 270 -8.96 -12.78 -28.01
N GLU A 271 -7.88 -12.02 -27.92
CA GLU A 271 -7.85 -10.72 -27.26
C GLU A 271 -7.82 -9.58 -28.29
N PRO A 272 -8.58 -8.49 -28.08
CA PRO A 272 -8.65 -7.39 -29.01
C PRO A 272 -7.34 -6.61 -29.02
N VAL A 273 -6.82 -6.33 -30.21
CA VAL A 273 -5.70 -5.40 -30.43
C VAL A 273 -6.26 -4.05 -30.85
N ARG A 274 -5.70 -2.96 -30.32
CA ARG A 274 -6.02 -1.60 -30.77
C ARG A 274 -4.79 -0.99 -31.43
N ASP A 275 -4.98 -0.40 -32.61
CA ASP A 275 -3.89 0.20 -33.39
C ASP A 275 -3.31 1.47 -32.75
N GLU A 276 -4.03 2.11 -31.83
CA GLU A 276 -3.65 3.37 -31.18
C GLU A 276 -2.70 3.19 -29.99
N ILE A 277 -2.45 1.94 -29.58
CA ILE A 277 -1.74 1.61 -28.35
C ILE A 277 -0.41 0.99 -28.71
N HIS A 278 0.63 1.44 -28.01
CA HIS A 278 2.00 1.00 -28.21
C HIS A 278 2.68 0.70 -26.88
N ALA A 279 3.83 0.04 -26.97
CA ALA A 279 4.69 -0.28 -25.84
C ALA A 279 4.97 0.96 -24.99
N ASN A 280 4.56 0.90 -23.73
CA ASN A 280 4.95 1.87 -22.70
C ASN A 280 5.20 1.16 -21.38
N VAL A 281 6.25 1.57 -20.68
CA VAL A 281 6.71 0.91 -19.45
C VAL A 281 7.04 1.97 -18.42
N SER A 282 6.41 1.88 -17.25
CA SER A 282 6.76 2.72 -16.11
C SER A 282 7.94 2.18 -15.30
N VAL A 283 8.32 0.91 -15.52
CA VAL A 283 9.44 0.26 -14.82
C VAL A 283 10.75 0.94 -15.18
N GLU A 284 11.47 1.38 -14.16
CA GLU A 284 12.81 1.97 -14.28
C GLU A 284 13.86 1.00 -13.76
N SER A 285 15.07 1.06 -14.31
CA SER A 285 16.23 0.30 -13.82
C SER A 285 17.45 1.18 -13.70
N ARG A 286 18.21 1.03 -12.61
CA ARG A 286 19.45 1.77 -12.34
C ARG A 286 20.51 0.82 -11.76
N VAL A 287 21.75 0.93 -12.21
CA VAL A 287 22.86 0.17 -11.64
C VAL A 287 23.55 1.00 -10.58
N ILE A 288 23.66 0.46 -9.38
CA ILE A 288 24.39 1.06 -8.28
C ILE A 288 25.61 0.23 -7.92
N ARG A 289 26.61 0.89 -7.34
CA ARG A 289 27.81 0.26 -6.79
C ARG A 289 27.82 0.39 -5.28
N MET A 290 28.16 -0.70 -4.60
CA MET A 290 28.37 -0.73 -3.16
C MET A 290 29.76 -1.27 -2.84
N GLU A 291 30.44 -0.66 -1.88
CA GLU A 291 31.76 -1.08 -1.41
C GLU A 291 31.82 -1.09 0.12
N GLY A 292 32.52 -2.08 0.68
CA GLY A 292 32.76 -2.22 2.12
C GLY A 292 32.87 -3.68 2.56
N HIS A 293 32.69 -3.95 3.84
CA HIS A 293 32.58 -5.30 4.38
C HIS A 293 31.18 -5.90 4.13
N LEU A 294 30.86 -6.12 2.84
CA LEU A 294 29.52 -6.46 2.37
C LEU A 294 28.91 -7.71 3.04
N LEU A 295 29.70 -8.78 3.18
CA LEU A 295 29.26 -10.05 3.78
C LEU A 295 29.31 -10.01 5.33
N ASP A 296 30.45 -9.58 5.90
CA ASP A 296 30.70 -9.65 7.34
C ASP A 296 29.79 -8.75 8.18
N ALA A 297 29.41 -7.60 7.61
CA ALA A 297 28.51 -6.62 8.21
C ALA A 297 27.05 -6.75 7.72
N GLY A 298 26.77 -7.71 6.81
CA GLY A 298 25.45 -7.87 6.20
C GLY A 298 24.95 -6.61 5.48
N LEU A 299 25.85 -5.78 4.94
CA LEU A 299 25.47 -4.53 4.27
C LEU A 299 24.74 -4.81 2.96
N ILE A 300 25.19 -5.82 2.20
CA ILE A 300 24.52 -6.21 0.95
C ILE A 300 23.11 -6.74 1.24
N ASN A 301 22.95 -7.65 2.21
CA ASN A 301 21.63 -8.19 2.57
C ASN A 301 20.66 -7.09 2.97
N ARG A 302 21.09 -6.16 3.85
CA ARG A 302 20.26 -5.00 4.23
C ARG A 302 19.84 -4.15 3.03
N ALA A 303 20.71 -3.96 2.05
CA ALA A 303 20.38 -3.20 0.84
C ALA A 303 19.37 -3.94 -0.04
N LEU A 304 19.54 -5.24 -0.23
CA LEU A 304 18.63 -6.09 -1.00
C LEU A 304 17.24 -6.18 -0.35
N ASP A 305 17.19 -6.33 0.98
CA ASP A 305 15.94 -6.33 1.76
C ASP A 305 15.20 -4.99 1.60
N LEU A 306 15.91 -3.86 1.67
CA LEU A 306 15.31 -2.53 1.47
C LEU A 306 14.70 -2.37 0.09
N ILE A 307 15.36 -2.87 -0.96
CA ILE A 307 14.84 -2.80 -2.34
C ILE A 307 13.52 -3.56 -2.45
N ILE A 308 13.47 -4.79 -1.93
CA ILE A 308 12.26 -5.62 -1.95
C ILE A 308 11.17 -4.98 -1.08
N ASP A 309 11.47 -4.56 0.14
CA ASP A 309 10.50 -4.00 1.07
C ASP A 309 9.82 -2.74 0.52
N ALA A 310 10.59 -1.86 -0.11
CA ALA A 310 10.08 -0.65 -0.79
C ALA A 310 9.33 -0.96 -2.11
N GLY A 311 9.32 -2.22 -2.57
CA GLY A 311 8.53 -2.66 -3.73
C GLY A 311 9.28 -2.68 -5.05
N GLY A 312 10.61 -2.58 -5.04
CA GLY A 312 11.46 -2.84 -6.19
C GLY A 312 11.86 -4.31 -6.31
N SER A 313 12.73 -4.57 -7.28
CA SER A 313 13.45 -5.83 -7.46
C SER A 313 14.93 -5.55 -7.73
N PHE A 314 15.76 -6.60 -7.72
CA PHE A 314 17.18 -6.44 -7.97
C PHE A 314 17.78 -7.62 -8.74
N GLN A 315 18.93 -7.35 -9.36
CA GLN A 315 19.83 -8.35 -9.91
C GLN A 315 21.27 -7.97 -9.58
N VAL A 316 21.97 -8.84 -8.85
CA VAL A 316 23.42 -8.66 -8.61
C VAL A 316 24.17 -9.01 -9.88
N LEU A 317 24.82 -8.02 -10.50
CA LEU A 317 25.53 -8.18 -11.77
C LEU A 317 26.91 -8.81 -11.58
N ASN A 318 27.62 -8.38 -10.54
CA ASN A 318 28.90 -8.94 -10.15
C ASN A 318 29.16 -8.74 -8.66
N PHE A 319 30.03 -9.59 -8.11
CA PHE A 319 30.50 -9.51 -6.73
C PHE A 319 32.00 -9.82 -6.68
N ASN A 320 32.80 -8.81 -6.34
CA ASN A 320 34.24 -8.92 -6.18
C ASN A 320 34.59 -9.05 -4.70
N LEU A 321 35.01 -10.24 -4.29
CA LEU A 321 35.39 -10.54 -2.92
C LEU A 321 36.77 -9.95 -2.61
N GLY A 322 36.91 -9.31 -1.44
CA GLY A 322 38.19 -8.80 -0.95
C GLY A 322 39.23 -9.92 -0.77
N GLU A 323 40.50 -9.62 -1.05
CA GLU A 323 41.60 -10.61 -0.98
C GLU A 323 41.81 -11.21 0.40
N GLN A 324 41.58 -10.42 1.45
CA GLN A 324 41.72 -10.78 2.85
C GLN A 324 40.45 -10.38 3.60
N ARG A 325 40.27 -10.90 4.82
CA ARG A 325 39.11 -10.55 5.68
C ARG A 325 38.94 -9.04 5.91
N GLN A 326 40.03 -8.28 5.96
CA GLN A 326 40.01 -6.82 6.15
C GLN A 326 39.98 -6.05 4.82
N SER A 327 40.03 -6.74 3.68
CA SER A 327 39.85 -6.11 2.37
C SER A 327 38.37 -5.83 2.12
N THR A 328 38.07 -4.70 1.50
CA THR A 328 36.71 -4.37 1.09
C THR A 328 36.28 -5.25 -0.08
N SER A 329 34.99 -5.61 -0.09
CA SER A 329 34.34 -6.24 -1.24
C SER A 329 33.56 -5.17 -2.01
N ALA A 330 33.35 -5.40 -3.30
CA ALA A 330 32.57 -4.52 -4.17
C ALA A 330 31.48 -5.31 -4.89
N ALA A 331 30.29 -4.74 -5.01
CA ALA A 331 29.19 -5.32 -5.76
C ALA A 331 28.51 -4.27 -6.64
N GLU A 332 28.12 -4.68 -7.84
CA GLU A 332 27.28 -3.89 -8.73
C GLU A 332 25.91 -4.55 -8.80
N VAL A 333 24.87 -3.77 -8.48
CA VAL A 333 23.49 -4.25 -8.35
C VAL A 333 22.61 -3.43 -9.27
N LYS A 334 21.94 -4.10 -10.22
CA LYS A 334 20.86 -3.52 -11.00
C LYS A 334 19.61 -3.51 -10.12
N VAL A 335 19.09 -2.33 -9.84
CA VAL A 335 17.87 -2.10 -9.07
C VAL A 335 16.77 -1.75 -10.06
N SER A 336 15.60 -2.34 -9.91
CA SER A 336 14.43 -2.06 -10.72
C SER A 336 13.27 -1.62 -9.83
N ALA A 337 12.45 -0.69 -10.31
CA ALA A 337 11.28 -0.18 -9.59
C ALA A 337 10.08 -0.03 -10.52
N PRO A 338 8.83 -0.21 -10.04
CA PRO A 338 7.63 -0.15 -10.88
C PRO A 338 7.32 1.25 -11.42
N SER A 339 7.90 2.30 -10.83
CA SER A 339 7.81 3.69 -11.25
C SER A 339 8.98 4.50 -10.70
N HIS A 340 9.10 5.73 -11.22
CA HIS A 340 10.05 6.73 -10.73
C HIS A 340 9.90 7.03 -9.23
N GLU A 341 8.68 7.22 -8.73
CA GLU A 341 8.45 7.54 -7.30
C GLU A 341 8.98 6.44 -6.37
N VAL A 342 8.80 5.16 -6.76
CA VAL A 342 9.35 4.03 -6.00
C VAL A 342 10.87 3.93 -6.17
N MET A 343 11.41 4.25 -7.35
CA MET A 343 12.85 4.31 -7.58
C MET A 343 13.51 5.36 -6.68
N GLU A 344 12.94 6.55 -6.56
CA GLU A 344 13.47 7.61 -5.70
C GLU A 344 13.50 7.19 -4.23
N GLU A 345 12.45 6.52 -3.75
CA GLU A 345 12.39 5.99 -2.39
C GLU A 345 13.53 4.99 -2.15
N ILE A 346 13.67 4.00 -3.04
CA ILE A 346 14.72 2.99 -2.98
C ILE A 346 16.11 3.62 -3.00
N ILE A 347 16.39 4.51 -3.96
CA ILE A 347 17.71 5.12 -4.11
C ILE A 347 18.06 5.98 -2.90
N SER A 348 17.10 6.69 -2.31
CA SER A 348 17.34 7.46 -1.08
C SER A 348 17.81 6.57 0.08
N LEU A 349 17.20 5.40 0.24
CA LEU A 349 17.59 4.41 1.25
C LEU A 349 18.98 3.83 0.98
N LEU A 350 19.29 3.57 -0.29
CA LEU A 350 20.58 3.02 -0.69
C LEU A 350 21.71 4.05 -0.55
N ILE A 351 21.45 5.34 -0.83
CA ILE A 351 22.38 6.45 -0.59
C ILE A 351 22.78 6.53 0.88
N ASP A 352 21.83 6.31 1.81
CA ASP A 352 22.10 6.26 3.25
C ASP A 352 23.00 5.09 3.66
N LEU A 353 22.88 3.95 2.97
CA LEU A 353 23.80 2.82 3.12
C LEU A 353 25.16 3.04 2.45
N GLY A 354 25.30 4.11 1.66
CA GLY A 354 26.53 4.47 0.97
C GLY A 354 26.67 3.86 -0.42
N ALA A 355 25.56 3.43 -1.04
CA ALA A 355 25.54 3.14 -2.46
C ALA A 355 25.86 4.41 -3.27
N VAL A 356 26.53 4.22 -4.40
CA VAL A 356 26.91 5.30 -5.32
C VAL A 356 26.58 4.89 -6.74
N ASP A 357 26.41 5.88 -7.62
CA ASP A 357 26.35 5.63 -9.06
C ASP A 357 27.69 5.11 -9.58
N LEU A 358 27.64 4.44 -10.73
CA LEU A 358 28.84 4.16 -11.49
C LEU A 358 29.47 5.48 -11.97
N PRO A 359 30.81 5.58 -12.08
CA PRO A 359 31.48 6.83 -12.45
C PRO A 359 31.02 7.46 -13.78
N HIS A 360 30.53 6.64 -14.72
CA HIS A 360 30.02 7.10 -16.01
C HIS A 360 28.53 7.50 -15.98
N ASP A 361 27.81 7.09 -14.94
CA ASP A 361 26.40 7.39 -14.71
C ASP A 361 26.21 8.56 -13.74
N GLU A 362 27.28 9.05 -13.10
CA GLU A 362 27.19 10.22 -12.22
C GLU A 362 26.61 11.42 -12.99
N ARG A 363 25.58 12.04 -12.41
CA ARG A 363 24.94 13.26 -12.93
C ARG A 363 24.93 14.36 -11.87
N ASP A 364 24.74 15.59 -12.32
CA ASP A 364 24.49 16.72 -11.41
C ASP A 364 23.10 16.61 -10.80
N ALA A 365 22.95 17.13 -9.59
CA ALA A 365 21.66 17.21 -8.91
C ALA A 365 20.70 18.15 -9.65
N ILE A 366 19.42 17.79 -9.70
CA ILE A 366 18.39 18.61 -10.32
C ILE A 366 17.99 19.71 -9.34
N LEU A 367 17.87 20.94 -9.83
CA LEU A 367 17.60 22.12 -9.01
C LEU A 367 16.34 22.83 -9.47
N GLU A 368 15.38 23.00 -8.56
CA GLU A 368 14.17 23.76 -8.80
C GLU A 368 14.10 25.00 -7.89
N PRO A 369 13.55 26.14 -8.36
CA PRO A 369 13.49 27.36 -7.58
C PRO A 369 12.38 27.31 -6.53
N VAL A 370 12.64 27.88 -5.37
CA VAL A 370 11.61 28.18 -4.37
C VAL A 370 10.77 29.36 -4.87
N ILE A 371 9.47 29.13 -5.05
CA ILE A 371 8.50 30.13 -5.54
C ILE A 371 7.62 30.72 -4.42
N GLN A 372 7.62 30.11 -3.23
CA GLN A 372 6.86 30.54 -2.07
C GLN A 372 7.72 30.37 -0.82
N ASN A 373 7.82 31.41 0.02
CA ASN A 373 8.59 31.36 1.27
C ASN A 373 8.06 30.22 2.15
N GLY A 374 8.99 29.45 2.70
CA GLY A 374 8.67 28.36 3.62
C GLY A 374 8.08 27.11 2.96
N VAL A 375 8.18 26.98 1.62
CA VAL A 375 7.66 25.87 0.80
C VAL A 375 8.73 25.43 -0.19
N ALA A 376 9.06 24.14 -0.18
CA ALA A 376 9.99 23.54 -1.14
C ALA A 376 9.30 23.27 -2.49
N PRO A 377 10.04 23.20 -3.61
CA PRO A 377 9.51 22.66 -4.87
C PRO A 377 8.95 21.25 -4.69
N ASP A 378 8.11 20.81 -5.63
CA ASP A 378 7.64 19.43 -5.62
C ASP A 378 8.84 18.50 -5.79
N ASP A 379 8.76 17.34 -5.13
CA ASP A 379 9.81 16.32 -5.12
C ASP A 379 11.20 16.78 -4.59
N PHE A 380 11.22 17.70 -3.62
CA PHE A 380 12.48 18.03 -2.95
C PHE A 380 13.10 16.80 -2.25
N TYR A 381 14.43 16.69 -2.34
CA TYR A 381 15.17 15.67 -1.60
C TYR A 381 15.10 15.92 -0.09
N VAL A 382 14.75 14.89 0.68
CA VAL A 382 14.68 14.95 2.15
C VAL A 382 16.04 14.57 2.73
N SER A 383 16.67 15.51 3.42
CA SER A 383 17.98 15.31 4.04
C SER A 383 17.93 14.33 5.22
N THR A 384 19.06 13.68 5.48
CA THR A 384 19.21 12.72 6.59
C THR A 384 20.18 13.26 7.65
N ILE A 385 20.42 12.48 8.72
CA ILE A 385 21.38 12.87 9.76
C ILE A 385 22.84 12.78 9.30
N TYR A 386 23.11 12.13 8.16
CA TYR A 386 24.45 11.80 7.73
C TYR A 386 25.11 12.94 6.94
N PRO A 387 26.45 13.08 7.03
CA PRO A 387 27.16 14.02 6.18
C PRO A 387 26.92 13.71 4.70
N THR A 388 26.44 14.70 3.96
CA THR A 388 26.05 14.57 2.55
C THR A 388 26.91 15.45 1.66
N GLU A 389 27.21 14.95 0.47
CA GLU A 389 27.75 15.73 -0.65
C GLU A 389 26.76 15.72 -1.81
N VAL A 390 26.74 16.82 -2.54
CA VAL A 390 25.87 17.02 -3.70
C VAL A 390 26.70 17.49 -4.89
N ARG A 391 26.36 17.01 -6.09
CA ARG A 391 27.12 17.30 -7.30
C ARG A 391 26.47 18.43 -8.09
N ILE A 392 27.19 19.55 -8.25
CA ILE A 392 26.72 20.73 -8.98
C ILE A 392 27.79 21.15 -9.99
N ASN A 393 27.43 21.29 -11.26
CA ASN A 393 28.35 21.63 -12.36
C ASN A 393 29.58 20.71 -12.40
N GLY A 394 29.37 19.40 -12.18
CA GLY A 394 30.42 18.38 -12.15
C GLY A 394 31.24 18.31 -10.85
N GLN A 395 31.01 19.20 -9.87
CA GLN A 395 31.77 19.25 -8.62
C GLN A 395 30.96 18.75 -7.42
N TRP A 396 31.55 17.88 -6.61
CA TRP A 396 30.97 17.42 -5.34
C TRP A 396 31.21 18.48 -4.25
N ILE A 397 30.13 18.97 -3.66
CA ILE A 397 30.12 20.04 -2.65
C ILE A 397 29.53 19.46 -1.36
N LYS A 398 30.21 19.69 -0.23
CA LYS A 398 29.74 19.27 1.08
C LYS A 398 28.56 20.12 1.55
N VAL A 399 27.52 19.46 2.05
CA VAL A 399 26.34 20.13 2.62
C VAL A 399 26.67 20.65 4.02
N GLU A 400 26.42 21.94 4.24
CA GLU A 400 26.55 22.60 5.54
C GLU A 400 25.25 22.47 6.36
N ASN A 401 25.36 22.62 7.70
CA ASN A 401 24.22 22.60 8.63
C ASN A 401 23.36 21.32 8.58
N GLN A 402 23.98 20.18 8.29
CA GLN A 402 23.31 18.90 8.15
C GLN A 402 22.38 18.56 9.33
N ARG A 403 21.15 18.17 8.98
CA ARG A 403 20.13 17.62 9.88
C ARG A 403 19.15 16.78 9.08
N MET A 404 18.38 15.93 9.75
CA MET A 404 17.26 15.25 9.11
C MET A 404 16.08 16.19 8.87
N ASP A 405 15.20 15.76 7.96
CA ASP A 405 13.90 16.36 7.67
C ASP A 405 13.99 17.81 7.17
N GLY A 406 15.05 18.09 6.40
CA GLY A 406 15.26 19.34 5.69
C GLY A 406 15.30 19.15 4.18
N ALA A 407 15.37 20.27 3.48
CA ALA A 407 15.70 20.37 2.05
C ALA A 407 17.14 20.88 1.89
N ILE A 408 17.76 20.59 0.75
CA ILE A 408 19.12 21.09 0.44
C ILE A 408 19.01 22.28 -0.51
N ALA A 409 19.31 23.48 0.00
CA ALA A 409 19.31 24.72 -0.76
C ALA A 409 20.73 25.04 -1.30
N ILE A 410 20.80 25.38 -2.58
CA ILE A 410 21.99 25.80 -3.31
C ILE A 410 21.92 27.29 -3.58
N THR A 411 22.94 28.01 -3.10
CA THR A 411 23.07 29.46 -3.30
C THR A 411 24.42 29.78 -3.91
N GLN A 412 24.44 30.74 -4.84
CA GLN A 412 25.67 31.30 -5.37
C GLN A 412 26.12 32.43 -4.46
N THR A 413 27.27 32.29 -3.82
CA THR A 413 27.88 33.34 -3.00
C THR A 413 29.09 33.96 -3.71
N PRO A 414 29.59 35.13 -3.29
CA PRO A 414 30.83 35.70 -3.83
C PRO A 414 32.06 34.78 -3.68
N THR A 415 32.03 33.87 -2.70
CA THR A 415 33.12 32.91 -2.40
C THR A 415 32.95 31.55 -3.10
N GLY A 416 31.85 31.33 -3.81
CA GLY A 416 31.56 30.06 -4.50
C GLY A 416 30.13 29.55 -4.27
N LEU A 417 29.84 28.37 -4.80
CA LEU A 417 28.58 27.67 -4.55
C LEU A 417 28.55 27.14 -3.12
N VAL A 418 27.43 27.36 -2.43
CA VAL A 418 27.22 26.88 -1.05
C VAL A 418 25.95 26.03 -1.03
N ALA A 419 26.10 24.80 -0.55
CA ALA A 419 25.00 23.88 -0.29
C ALA A 419 24.68 23.88 1.21
N ARG A 420 23.43 24.19 1.58
CA ARG A 420 22.98 24.23 2.98
C ARG A 420 21.73 23.38 3.18
N CYS A 421 21.75 22.60 4.24
CA CYS A 421 20.55 21.95 4.74
C CYS A 421 19.68 22.98 5.47
N LYS A 422 18.44 23.16 5.02
CA LYS A 422 17.44 24.07 5.61
C LYS A 422 16.15 23.31 5.91
N ILE A 423 15.46 23.68 6.97
CA ILE A 423 14.09 23.21 7.20
C ILE A 423 13.11 23.95 6.29
N LEU A 424 11.97 23.33 5.99
CA LEU A 424 10.99 23.84 5.02
C LEU A 424 10.63 25.30 5.25
N ARG A 425 10.32 25.68 6.50
CA ARG A 425 9.90 27.05 6.86
C ARG A 425 10.97 28.13 6.68
N ASP A 426 12.24 27.75 6.54
CA ASP A 426 13.39 28.67 6.39
C ASP A 426 13.83 28.83 4.92
N LEU A 427 13.12 28.20 3.99
CA LEU A 427 13.34 28.37 2.55
C LEU A 427 12.81 29.72 2.08
N GLU A 428 13.61 30.41 1.27
CA GLU A 428 13.30 31.75 0.76
C GLU A 428 13.14 31.74 -0.76
N VAL A 429 12.24 32.59 -1.27
CA VAL A 429 12.04 32.76 -2.71
C VAL A 429 13.35 33.16 -3.38
N GLY A 430 13.70 32.45 -4.45
CA GLY A 430 14.94 32.64 -5.21
C GLY A 430 16.08 31.68 -4.82
N GLU A 431 15.95 30.93 -3.72
CA GLU A 431 16.81 29.79 -3.47
C GLU A 431 16.52 28.66 -4.46
N ARG A 432 17.55 27.89 -4.82
CA ARG A 432 17.39 26.67 -5.63
C ARG A 432 17.50 25.46 -4.73
N VAL A 433 16.52 24.58 -4.74
CA VAL A 433 16.47 23.39 -3.89
C VAL A 433 16.70 22.14 -4.74
N ILE A 434 17.44 21.18 -4.19
CA ILE A 434 17.63 19.87 -4.82
C ILE A 434 16.32 19.10 -4.82
N VAL A 435 15.93 18.60 -6.00
CA VAL A 435 14.84 17.66 -6.24
C VAL A 435 15.42 16.36 -6.84
N ASP A 436 14.62 15.29 -6.93
CA ASP A 436 15.07 13.97 -7.37
C ASP A 436 16.17 13.41 -6.42
N VAL A 437 16.81 12.32 -6.81
CA VAL A 437 17.86 11.58 -6.11
C VAL A 437 19.19 11.57 -6.85
N LEU A 438 19.31 12.31 -7.96
CA LEU A 438 20.55 12.42 -8.73
C LEU A 438 21.61 13.27 -8.03
N GLY A 439 22.89 12.87 -8.17
CA GLY A 439 24.02 13.69 -7.74
C GLY A 439 24.10 13.87 -6.23
N ILE A 440 23.64 12.90 -5.44
CA ILE A 440 23.67 12.92 -3.97
C ILE A 440 24.42 11.70 -3.46
N ARG A 441 25.31 11.87 -2.49
CA ARG A 441 25.98 10.76 -1.80
C ARG A 441 26.21 11.06 -0.33
N THR A 442 26.22 10.02 0.50
CA THR A 442 26.63 10.15 1.90
C THR A 442 28.12 9.90 2.07
N ILE A 443 28.76 10.62 2.99
CA ILE A 443 30.11 10.31 3.48
C ILE A 443 30.00 9.81 4.92
N ARG A 444 29.93 8.49 5.08
CA ARG A 444 29.96 7.84 6.40
C ARG A 444 31.29 7.13 6.57
N LYS A 445 31.86 7.18 7.78
CA LYS A 445 33.03 6.36 8.11
C LYS A 445 32.66 4.88 8.02
N THR A 446 33.59 4.03 7.58
CA THR A 446 33.43 2.57 7.42
C THR A 446 32.75 1.92 8.61
N GLU A 447 33.24 2.21 9.83
CA GLU A 447 32.67 1.70 11.10
C GLU A 447 31.19 2.05 11.31
N SER A 448 30.71 3.20 10.81
CA SER A 448 29.31 3.62 10.95
C SER A 448 28.38 2.92 9.97
N ARG A 449 28.86 2.51 8.79
CA ARG A 449 28.06 1.78 7.80
C ARG A 449 27.92 0.29 8.17
N GLU A 450 28.95 -0.24 8.80
CA GLU A 450 29.16 -1.68 9.01
C GLU A 450 28.81 -2.16 10.42
N GLN A 451 28.19 -1.31 11.24
CA GLN A 451 27.68 -1.74 12.55
C GLN A 451 26.74 -2.93 12.40
N ARG A 452 27.14 -4.06 13.00
CA ARG A 452 26.27 -5.22 13.21
C ARG A 452 25.12 -4.79 14.11
N SER A 453 23.90 -4.84 13.61
CA SER A 453 22.71 -4.68 14.45
C SER A 453 22.54 -5.93 15.33
N THR A 454 23.15 -5.93 16.51
CA THR A 454 22.84 -6.89 17.59
C THR A 454 21.80 -6.37 18.58
N GLN A 455 21.03 -5.34 18.22
CA GLN A 455 19.91 -4.86 19.03
C GLN A 455 18.65 -4.74 18.19
N GLU A 456 17.86 -5.81 18.13
CA GLU A 456 16.41 -5.70 17.92
C GLU A 456 15.83 -5.01 19.15
N PHE A 457 15.53 -3.73 19.00
CA PHE A 457 14.73 -2.99 19.98
C PHE A 457 13.25 -3.25 19.66
N SER A 458 12.67 -4.23 20.34
CA SER A 458 11.25 -4.56 20.27
C SER A 458 10.46 -3.66 21.24
N PHE A 459 9.51 -2.88 20.73
CA PHE A 459 8.46 -2.25 21.54
C PHE A 459 7.36 -3.28 21.86
N MET A 460 6.82 -3.24 23.08
CA MET A 460 5.53 -3.84 23.51
C MET A 460 5.50 -5.34 23.87
N SER A 461 6.35 -5.77 24.80
CA SER A 461 6.14 -7.01 25.57
C SER A 461 5.80 -6.71 27.03
N ALA A 462 4.66 -6.06 27.25
CA ALA A 462 4.05 -5.94 28.58
C ALA A 462 2.53 -5.94 28.43
N GLY A 463 1.94 -7.13 28.48
CA GLY A 463 0.49 -7.28 28.54
C GLY A 463 -0.02 -6.88 29.91
N VAL A 464 -0.87 -5.85 29.98
CA VAL A 464 -1.81 -5.69 31.08
C VAL A 464 -3.08 -4.97 30.60
N SER A 465 -4.11 -5.75 30.27
CA SER A 465 -5.53 -5.43 30.52
C SER A 465 -6.36 -6.69 30.29
N SER A 466 -7.41 -6.92 31.09
CA SER A 466 -8.34 -8.02 30.82
C SER A 466 -9.38 -7.57 29.80
N GLU A 467 -9.42 -8.22 28.63
CA GLU A 467 -10.34 -7.92 27.51
C GLU A 467 -11.79 -7.69 27.95
N ARG A 468 -12.26 -8.48 28.93
CA ARG A 468 -13.61 -8.41 29.49
C ARG A 468 -13.98 -7.07 30.12
N ARG A 469 -12.99 -6.26 30.54
CA ARG A 469 -13.22 -4.93 31.14
C ARG A 469 -13.34 -3.85 30.06
N VAL A 470 -12.72 -4.05 28.89
CA VAL A 470 -12.76 -3.09 27.79
C VAL A 470 -14.15 -3.03 27.17
N GLU A 471 -14.76 -4.19 26.87
CA GLU A 471 -16.09 -4.27 26.26
C GLU A 471 -17.17 -3.57 27.09
N LEU A 472 -17.22 -3.83 28.42
CA LEU A 472 -18.20 -3.19 29.31
C LEU A 472 -18.07 -1.67 29.35
N VAL A 473 -16.83 -1.16 29.30
CA VAL A 473 -16.60 0.28 29.26
C VAL A 473 -17.01 0.84 27.90
N VAL A 474 -16.69 0.14 26.81
CA VAL A 474 -17.13 0.54 25.45
C VAL A 474 -18.66 0.61 25.37
N GLU A 475 -19.39 -0.35 25.94
CA GLU A 475 -20.86 -0.31 25.98
C GLU A 475 -21.39 0.94 26.70
N GLN A 476 -20.80 1.27 27.85
CA GLN A 476 -21.17 2.47 28.62
C GLN A 476 -20.87 3.75 27.83
N VAL A 477 -19.67 3.86 27.27
CA VAL A 477 -19.24 5.04 26.50
C VAL A 477 -20.10 5.21 25.24
N ALA A 478 -20.39 4.12 24.51
CA ALA A 478 -21.24 4.15 23.32
C ALA A 478 -22.66 4.66 23.65
N TRP A 479 -23.25 4.15 24.72
CA TRP A 479 -24.58 4.57 25.16
C TRP A 479 -24.61 6.05 25.55
N GLU A 480 -23.58 6.51 26.26
CA GLU A 480 -23.47 7.91 26.67
C GLU A 480 -23.22 8.86 25.49
N LEU A 481 -22.31 8.52 24.58
CA LEU A 481 -22.07 9.30 23.36
C LEU A 481 -23.34 9.48 22.55
N ARG A 482 -24.10 8.40 22.35
CA ARG A 482 -25.40 8.48 21.68
C ARG A 482 -26.37 9.39 22.42
N LYS A 483 -26.49 9.24 23.74
CA LYS A 483 -27.39 10.05 24.54
C LYS A 483 -27.05 11.55 24.45
N ILE A 484 -25.76 11.90 24.53
CA ILE A 484 -25.29 13.29 24.42
C ILE A 484 -25.61 13.84 23.03
N ARG A 485 -25.29 13.09 21.97
CA ARG A 485 -25.61 13.50 20.59
C ARG A 485 -27.11 13.70 20.38
N ASP A 486 -27.93 12.74 20.81
CA ASP A 486 -29.39 12.79 20.64
C ASP A 486 -30.01 13.95 21.46
N ALA A 487 -29.36 14.39 22.55
CA ALA A 487 -29.73 15.55 23.34
C ALA A 487 -29.20 16.89 22.80
N GLY A 488 -28.40 16.88 21.72
CA GLY A 488 -27.73 18.07 21.19
C GLY A 488 -26.61 18.62 22.09
N GLY A 489 -26.06 17.77 22.95
CA GLY A 489 -24.95 18.10 23.84
C GLY A 489 -23.60 18.16 23.12
N LYS A 490 -22.53 18.40 23.87
CA LYS A 490 -21.19 18.63 23.33
C LYS A 490 -20.18 17.60 23.81
N VAL A 491 -19.58 16.89 22.86
CA VAL A 491 -18.45 15.97 23.05
C VAL A 491 -17.20 16.57 22.44
N VAL A 492 -16.10 16.58 23.21
CA VAL A 492 -14.78 17.02 22.74
C VAL A 492 -13.86 15.81 22.67
N VAL A 493 -13.11 15.67 21.58
CA VAL A 493 -12.09 14.62 21.45
C VAL A 493 -10.70 15.24 21.55
N THR A 494 -9.82 14.66 22.36
CA THR A 494 -8.39 14.94 22.33
C THR A 494 -7.67 13.72 21.77
N ALA A 495 -6.95 13.85 20.67
CA ALA A 495 -6.37 12.70 19.99
C ALA A 495 -4.89 12.88 19.63
N GLY A 496 -4.13 11.79 19.76
CA GLY A 496 -2.71 11.72 19.45
C GLY A 496 -2.44 10.93 18.18
N PRO A 497 -1.22 11.01 17.61
CA PRO A 497 -0.90 10.34 16.36
C PRO A 497 -1.01 8.81 16.43
N VAL A 498 -0.94 8.22 17.63
CA VAL A 498 -1.14 6.79 17.87
C VAL A 498 -2.52 6.30 17.40
N VAL A 499 -3.54 7.18 17.37
CA VAL A 499 -4.85 6.86 16.80
C VAL A 499 -4.73 6.44 15.33
N ILE A 500 -3.88 7.13 14.57
CA ILE A 500 -3.63 6.83 13.16
C ILE A 500 -2.77 5.57 13.04
N HIS A 501 -1.68 5.49 13.80
CA HIS A 501 -0.73 4.35 13.74
C HIS A 501 -1.35 2.99 14.10
N THR A 502 -2.44 2.98 14.88
CA THR A 502 -3.16 1.76 15.29
C THR A 502 -4.36 1.44 14.38
N GLY A 503 -4.55 2.19 13.29
CA GLY A 503 -5.67 2.01 12.36
C GLY A 503 -6.99 2.63 12.83
N GLY A 504 -7.02 3.33 13.97
CA GLY A 504 -8.23 3.97 14.50
C GLY A 504 -8.70 5.23 13.76
N GLY A 505 -7.93 5.72 12.78
CA GLY A 505 -8.24 6.93 12.02
C GLY A 505 -9.61 6.89 11.32
N GLU A 506 -9.95 5.77 10.67
CA GLU A 506 -11.23 5.61 9.98
C GLU A 506 -12.43 5.64 10.94
N HIS A 507 -12.27 5.03 12.12
CA HIS A 507 -13.29 5.00 13.16
C HIS A 507 -13.48 6.38 13.78
N LEU A 508 -12.40 7.13 14.03
CA LEU A 508 -12.50 8.51 14.51
C LEU A 508 -13.14 9.43 13.46
N ALA A 509 -12.78 9.28 12.19
CA ALA A 509 -13.41 10.02 11.09
C ALA A 509 -14.92 9.73 11.00
N GLN A 510 -15.33 8.48 11.21
CA GLN A 510 -16.74 8.09 11.29
C GLN A 510 -17.46 8.75 12.47
N LEU A 511 -16.86 8.81 13.66
CA LEU A 511 -17.45 9.50 14.81
C LEU A 511 -17.69 10.99 14.53
N VAL A 512 -16.76 11.65 13.82
CA VAL A 512 -16.92 13.05 13.38
C VAL A 512 -18.06 13.17 12.38
N ARG A 513 -18.07 12.33 11.34
CA ARG A 513 -19.08 12.33 10.27
C ARG A 513 -20.50 12.08 10.78
N GLU A 514 -20.66 11.20 11.76
CA GLU A 514 -21.97 10.85 12.36
C GLU A 514 -22.40 11.79 13.49
N GLY A 515 -21.66 12.88 13.70
CA GLY A 515 -22.02 13.97 14.61
C GLY A 515 -21.80 13.66 16.09
N TYR A 516 -20.97 12.66 16.44
CA TYR A 516 -20.63 12.39 17.84
C TYR A 516 -19.53 13.30 18.39
N VAL A 517 -18.87 14.11 17.54
CA VAL A 517 -17.74 14.96 17.92
C VAL A 517 -18.02 16.41 17.55
N GLN A 518 -17.94 17.32 18.53
CA GLN A 518 -18.21 18.75 18.34
C GLN A 518 -16.96 19.62 18.39
N ALA A 519 -15.83 19.10 18.88
CA ALA A 519 -14.52 19.74 18.73
C ALA A 519 -13.40 18.70 18.79
N LEU A 520 -12.33 18.91 18.01
CA LEU A 520 -11.13 18.08 17.99
C LEU A 520 -9.91 18.86 18.48
N LEU A 521 -9.25 18.38 19.52
CA LEU A 521 -8.05 18.99 20.10
C LEU A 521 -6.85 18.06 19.90
N GLY A 522 -5.78 18.55 19.27
CA GLY A 522 -4.62 17.72 18.95
C GLY A 522 -3.34 18.52 18.78
N GLY A 523 -2.31 17.86 18.25
CA GLY A 523 -1.06 18.51 17.87
C GLY A 523 -0.79 18.37 16.38
N ASN A 524 0.32 18.95 15.91
CA ASN A 524 0.75 18.88 14.51
C ASN A 524 0.76 17.42 13.98
N ALA A 525 1.32 16.49 14.77
CA ALA A 525 1.56 15.11 14.34
C ALA A 525 0.28 14.35 13.96
N ILE A 526 -0.82 14.44 14.73
CA ILE A 526 -2.04 13.69 14.38
C ILE A 526 -2.62 14.17 13.04
N ALA A 527 -2.62 15.48 12.80
CA ALA A 527 -3.11 16.04 11.54
C ALA A 527 -2.22 15.62 10.36
N VAL A 528 -0.90 15.68 10.52
CA VAL A 528 0.04 15.23 9.48
C VAL A 528 -0.17 13.76 9.14
N HIS A 529 -0.24 12.88 10.15
CA HIS A 529 -0.35 11.43 9.90
C HIS A 529 -1.72 11.01 9.39
N ASP A 530 -2.81 11.68 9.81
CA ASP A 530 -4.13 11.46 9.21
C ASP A 530 -4.11 11.80 7.72
N ILE A 531 -3.56 12.95 7.36
CA ILE A 531 -3.46 13.38 5.96
C ILE A 531 -2.50 12.46 5.17
N GLU A 532 -1.38 12.04 5.77
CA GLU A 532 -0.44 11.08 5.19
C GLU A 532 -1.12 9.74 4.87
N GLN A 533 -1.87 9.19 5.82
CA GLN A 533 -2.58 7.92 5.62
C GLN A 533 -3.58 8.03 4.47
N ASN A 534 -4.31 9.15 4.36
CA ASN A 534 -5.36 9.30 3.37
C ASN A 534 -4.85 9.71 1.97
N ILE A 535 -3.66 10.30 1.86
CA ILE A 535 -3.06 10.65 0.56
C ILE A 535 -2.11 9.56 0.06
N MET A 536 -1.32 8.96 0.95
CA MET A 536 -0.22 8.05 0.61
C MET A 536 -0.44 6.61 1.07
N GLY A 537 -1.39 6.35 1.97
CA GLY A 537 -1.61 5.01 2.54
C GLY A 537 -0.63 4.63 3.66
N THR A 538 0.24 5.55 4.08
CA THR A 538 1.27 5.31 5.12
C THR A 538 1.10 6.20 6.33
N SER A 539 1.69 5.81 7.46
CA SER A 539 1.79 6.63 8.66
C SER A 539 3.17 6.50 9.28
N LEU A 540 3.99 7.56 9.28
CA LEU A 540 5.43 7.51 9.61
C LEU A 540 6.21 6.46 8.82
N GLY A 541 5.81 6.21 7.58
CA GLY A 541 6.37 5.09 6.83
C GLY A 541 6.05 3.73 7.42
N VAL A 542 4.85 3.54 7.97
CA VAL A 542 4.26 2.20 8.17
C VAL A 542 3.15 2.06 7.14
N ASP A 543 3.16 1.00 6.35
CA ASP A 543 2.04 0.69 5.47
C ASP A 543 0.89 0.15 6.34
N MET A 544 -0.20 0.91 6.40
CA MET A 544 -1.29 0.65 7.33
C MET A 544 -2.05 -0.65 7.02
N LYS A 545 -1.93 -1.19 5.79
CA LYS A 545 -2.56 -2.47 5.42
C LYS A 545 -1.72 -3.65 5.86
N ARG A 546 -0.39 -3.53 5.77
CA ARG A 546 0.55 -4.61 6.13
C ARG A 546 0.92 -4.61 7.62
N GLY A 547 0.80 -3.46 8.29
CA GLY A 547 1.27 -3.29 9.67
C GLY A 547 2.80 -3.40 9.80
N VAL A 548 3.54 -3.27 8.70
CA VAL A 548 5.01 -3.33 8.67
C VAL A 548 5.60 -1.96 8.35
N ALA A 549 6.74 -1.66 8.96
CA ALA A 549 7.47 -0.44 8.69
C ALA A 549 8.04 -0.45 7.26
N VAL A 550 7.61 0.51 6.46
CA VAL A 550 8.25 0.97 5.22
C VAL A 550 9.41 1.90 5.58
N ARG A 551 10.62 1.35 5.58
CA ARG A 551 11.83 2.17 5.77
C ARG A 551 11.88 3.21 4.64
N GLY A 552 11.98 4.50 4.98
CA GLY A 552 12.01 5.61 4.01
C GLY A 552 10.75 6.47 4.01
N GLY A 553 9.64 5.99 4.60
CA GLY A 553 8.38 6.75 4.62
C GLY A 553 8.38 8.01 5.50
N HIS A 554 9.50 8.36 6.12
CA HIS A 554 9.69 9.73 6.63
C HIS A 554 9.56 10.78 5.50
N ARG A 555 9.81 10.40 4.23
CA ARG A 555 9.57 11.30 3.08
C ARG A 555 8.09 11.64 2.88
N HIS A 556 7.18 10.69 3.13
CA HIS A 556 5.75 10.87 2.88
C HIS A 556 5.16 11.97 3.75
N HIS A 557 5.45 11.97 5.05
CA HIS A 557 4.94 13.00 5.94
C HIS A 557 5.54 14.38 5.64
N LEU A 558 6.81 14.47 5.21
CA LEU A 558 7.42 15.73 4.77
C LEU A 558 6.77 16.26 3.48
N LYS A 559 6.44 15.39 2.53
CA LYS A 559 5.69 15.73 1.30
C LYS A 559 4.31 16.27 1.65
N VAL A 560 3.62 15.66 2.62
CA VAL A 560 2.34 16.14 3.16
C VAL A 560 2.49 17.52 3.80
N ILE A 561 3.45 17.70 4.72
CA ILE A 561 3.70 18.99 5.37
C ILE A 561 3.96 20.08 4.33
N ASN A 562 4.83 19.82 3.36
CA ASN A 562 5.15 20.78 2.30
C ASN A 562 3.92 21.11 1.45
N SER A 563 3.13 20.10 1.07
CA SER A 563 1.90 20.26 0.30
C SER A 563 0.87 21.12 1.03
N ILE A 564 0.58 20.84 2.31
CA ILE A 564 -0.37 21.65 3.08
C ILE A 564 0.14 23.09 3.28
N ARG A 565 1.45 23.29 3.47
CA ARG A 565 2.05 24.64 3.51
C ARG A 565 1.92 25.38 2.18
N ARG A 566 2.01 24.68 1.05
CA ARG A 566 1.75 25.21 -0.30
C ARG A 566 0.31 25.69 -0.44
N TYR A 567 -0.68 24.89 -0.04
CA TYR A 567 -2.09 25.30 -0.01
C TYR A 567 -2.37 26.41 1.02
N GLY A 568 -1.59 26.45 2.10
CA GLY A 568 -1.62 27.47 3.14
C GLY A 568 -2.54 27.15 4.32
N SER A 569 -3.33 26.08 4.26
CA SER A 569 -4.14 25.57 5.39
C SER A 569 -4.79 24.22 5.04
N ILE A 570 -5.16 23.42 6.03
CA ILE A 570 -5.93 22.18 5.84
C ILE A 570 -7.26 22.42 5.10
N PRO A 571 -8.12 23.40 5.47
CA PRO A 571 -9.37 23.65 4.74
C PRO A 571 -9.19 23.93 3.25
N LYS A 572 -8.21 24.76 2.88
CA LYS A 572 -7.89 25.03 1.46
C LYS A 572 -7.46 23.77 0.70
N ALA A 573 -6.74 22.86 1.34
CA ALA A 573 -6.34 21.60 0.72
C ALA A 573 -7.54 20.65 0.51
N VAL A 574 -8.52 20.67 1.42
CA VAL A 574 -9.81 19.95 1.25
C VAL A 574 -10.62 20.58 0.11
N GLU A 575 -10.76 21.91 0.09
CA GLU A 575 -11.47 22.65 -0.97
C GLU A 575 -10.87 22.41 -2.37
N ALA A 576 -9.55 22.31 -2.45
CA ALA A 576 -8.84 21.98 -3.69
C ALA A 576 -8.96 20.50 -4.10
N GLY A 577 -9.57 19.65 -3.28
CA GLY A 577 -9.70 18.20 -3.51
C GLY A 577 -8.39 17.42 -3.32
N ALA A 578 -7.38 18.01 -2.69
CA ALA A 578 -6.11 17.35 -2.38
C ALA A 578 -6.24 16.37 -1.20
N ILE A 579 -7.13 16.66 -0.26
CA ILE A 579 -7.52 15.77 0.84
C ILE A 579 -8.97 15.35 0.59
N LYS A 580 -9.24 14.04 0.50
CA LYS A 580 -10.56 13.48 0.12
C LYS A 580 -11.22 12.62 1.21
N SER A 581 -10.50 12.30 2.27
CA SER A 581 -10.95 11.45 3.37
C SER A 581 -10.06 11.67 4.59
N GLY A 582 -10.46 11.12 5.75
CA GLY A 582 -9.72 11.20 7.00
C GLY A 582 -10.37 12.07 8.07
N VAL A 583 -9.78 12.08 9.26
CA VAL A 583 -10.25 12.83 10.43
C VAL A 583 -10.30 14.32 10.13
N MET A 584 -9.23 14.88 9.56
CA MET A 584 -9.13 16.31 9.24
C MET A 584 -10.09 16.71 8.12
N TYR A 585 -10.29 15.83 7.14
CA TYR A 585 -11.30 16.01 6.07
C TYR A 585 -12.71 16.10 6.64
N GLU A 586 -13.10 15.16 7.51
CA GLU A 586 -14.42 15.15 8.12
C GLU A 586 -14.63 16.36 9.04
N CYS A 587 -13.58 16.84 9.73
CA CYS A 587 -13.67 18.05 10.53
C CYS A 587 -14.01 19.27 9.66
N VAL A 588 -13.33 19.43 8.51
CA VAL A 588 -13.61 20.53 7.57
C VAL A 588 -15.01 20.40 6.97
N ASN A 589 -15.35 19.23 6.44
CA ASN A 589 -16.60 19.02 5.71
C ASN A 589 -17.85 19.14 6.62
N ASN A 590 -17.74 18.73 7.88
CA ASN A 590 -18.83 18.81 8.86
C ASN A 590 -18.76 20.05 9.76
N ASN A 591 -17.86 21.00 9.47
CA ASN A 591 -17.65 22.23 10.26
C ASN A 591 -17.35 21.97 11.75
N VAL A 592 -16.64 20.90 12.06
CA VAL A 592 -16.18 20.61 13.42
C VAL A 592 -14.90 21.40 13.68
N PRO A 593 -14.89 22.33 14.65
CA PRO A 593 -13.71 23.09 14.97
C PRO A 593 -12.59 22.19 15.50
N PHE A 594 -11.37 22.45 15.04
CA PHE A 594 -10.19 21.78 15.56
C PHE A 594 -9.11 22.79 15.97
N VAL A 595 -8.33 22.43 16.99
CA VAL A 595 -7.17 23.21 17.44
C VAL A 595 -5.94 22.31 17.48
N LEU A 596 -4.90 22.71 16.78
CA LEU A 596 -3.61 22.01 16.74
C LEU A 596 -2.59 22.79 17.57
N ALA A 597 -2.39 22.39 18.82
CA ALA A 597 -1.39 23.01 19.69
C ALA A 597 0.03 22.58 19.30
N GLY A 598 0.92 23.56 19.12
CA GLY A 598 2.31 23.32 18.78
C GLY A 598 3.11 22.60 19.87
N SER A 599 4.22 22.00 19.47
CA SER A 599 5.18 21.32 20.35
C SER A 599 6.60 21.52 19.84
N ILE A 600 7.58 21.31 20.73
CA ILE A 600 9.00 21.45 20.40
C ILE A 600 9.48 20.41 19.38
N ARG A 601 8.72 19.34 19.16
CA ARG A 601 9.05 18.25 18.23
C ARG A 601 8.44 18.40 16.83
N ASP A 602 7.73 19.50 16.56
CA ASP A 602 6.93 19.60 15.34
C ASP A 602 7.77 19.83 14.08
N ASP A 603 7.55 18.98 13.08
CA ASP A 603 8.05 19.14 11.71
C ASP A 603 7.12 20.04 10.88
N GLY A 604 7.70 20.98 10.13
CA GLY A 604 6.97 22.03 9.41
C GLY A 604 6.97 23.36 10.18
N PRO A 605 5.98 23.64 11.05
CA PRO A 605 4.71 22.90 11.26
C PRO A 605 3.71 23.12 10.10
N LEU A 606 2.53 22.47 10.17
CA LEU A 606 1.39 22.83 9.36
C LEU A 606 0.98 24.31 9.61
N PRO A 607 0.43 25.03 8.63
CA PRO A 607 -0.01 26.41 8.81
C PRO A 607 -1.08 26.58 9.91
N ASP A 608 -1.90 25.55 10.12
CA ASP A 608 -2.97 25.50 11.11
C ASP A 608 -2.48 25.28 12.55
N THR A 609 -1.20 24.93 12.74
CA THR A 609 -0.63 24.65 14.07
C THR A 609 -0.32 25.95 14.82
N GLN A 610 -0.93 26.12 16.00
CA GLN A 610 -0.72 27.26 16.88
C GLN A 610 0.57 27.11 17.69
N MET A 611 1.63 27.81 17.26
CA MET A 611 2.94 27.78 17.91
C MET A 611 3.04 28.72 19.13
N ASP A 612 2.12 29.67 19.28
CA ASP A 612 1.99 30.45 20.51
C ASP A 612 1.16 29.67 21.53
N LEU A 613 1.85 29.01 22.46
CA LEU A 613 1.21 28.12 23.43
C LEU A 613 0.24 28.83 24.38
N ILE A 614 0.39 30.15 24.57
CA ILE A 614 -0.57 30.92 25.38
C ILE A 614 -1.90 30.99 24.63
N LYS A 615 -1.87 31.29 23.33
CA LYS A 615 -3.07 31.27 22.48
C LYS A 615 -3.62 29.86 22.31
N ALA A 616 -2.77 28.85 22.17
CA ALA A 616 -3.22 27.47 22.07
C ALA A 616 -4.02 27.04 23.31
N GLN A 617 -3.56 27.43 24.51
CA GLN A 617 -4.31 27.16 25.75
C GLN A 617 -5.63 27.94 25.82
N GLU A 618 -5.65 29.21 25.39
CA GLU A 618 -6.88 30.00 25.31
C GLU A 618 -7.90 29.39 24.34
N GLU A 619 -7.45 28.99 23.15
CA GLU A 619 -8.29 28.32 22.14
C GLU A 619 -8.80 26.96 22.64
N TYR A 620 -7.95 26.16 23.29
CA TYR A 620 -8.37 24.92 23.94
C TYR A 620 -9.46 25.18 24.98
N ALA A 621 -9.24 26.11 25.91
CA ALA A 621 -10.19 26.43 26.96
C ALA A 621 -11.55 26.86 26.39
N LYS A 622 -11.54 27.74 25.38
CA LYS A 622 -12.74 28.18 24.67
C LYS A 622 -13.50 27.00 24.04
N HIS A 623 -12.80 26.08 23.40
CA HIS A 623 -13.44 24.90 22.78
C HIS A 623 -13.88 23.84 23.79
N LEU A 624 -13.40 23.88 25.04
CA LEU A 624 -13.87 23.03 26.14
C LEU A 624 -15.13 23.55 26.84
N GLU A 625 -15.49 24.82 26.66
CA GLU A 625 -16.69 25.39 27.29
C GLU A 625 -17.96 24.62 26.89
N GLY A 626 -18.75 24.22 27.90
CA GLY A 626 -20.00 23.48 27.71
C GLY A 626 -19.83 22.02 27.30
N ALA A 627 -18.62 21.44 27.35
CA ALA A 627 -18.42 20.02 27.12
C ALA A 627 -19.13 19.17 28.20
N GLU A 628 -19.90 18.17 27.77
CA GLU A 628 -20.51 17.17 28.66
C GLU A 628 -19.64 15.92 28.79
N MET A 629 -18.87 15.62 27.74
CA MET A 629 -17.93 14.51 27.70
C MET A 629 -16.65 14.88 26.95
N ILE A 630 -15.51 14.40 27.46
CA ILE A 630 -14.21 14.48 26.80
C ILE A 630 -13.65 13.08 26.58
N LEU A 631 -13.41 12.73 25.33
CA LEU A 631 -12.78 11.48 24.92
C LEU A 631 -11.28 11.73 24.68
N MET A 632 -10.42 11.13 25.50
CA MET A 632 -8.97 11.30 25.47
C MET A 632 -8.31 10.06 24.88
N LEU A 633 -7.77 10.18 23.67
CA LEU A 633 -7.31 9.08 22.83
C LEU A 633 -5.78 9.13 22.63
N SER A 634 -5.04 8.41 23.49
CA SER A 634 -3.59 8.21 23.42
C SER A 634 -2.78 9.50 23.18
N SER A 635 -3.14 10.56 23.90
CA SER A 635 -2.57 11.91 23.71
C SER A 635 -2.05 12.51 25.01
N MET A 636 -1.19 11.78 25.73
CA MET A 636 -0.70 12.11 27.08
C MET A 636 -0.57 13.62 27.40
N LEU A 637 0.21 14.37 26.61
CA LEU A 637 0.44 15.80 26.86
C LEU A 637 -0.83 16.65 26.69
N HIS A 638 -1.58 16.44 25.62
CA HIS A 638 -2.82 17.17 25.35
C HIS A 638 -3.92 16.79 26.34
N SER A 639 -4.06 15.51 26.67
CA SER A 639 -5.05 15.01 27.63
C SER A 639 -4.80 15.56 29.04
N ILE A 640 -3.54 15.65 29.48
CA ILE A 640 -3.19 16.30 30.75
C ILE A 640 -3.51 17.80 30.71
N GLY A 641 -3.20 18.48 29.60
CA GLY A 641 -3.53 19.91 29.43
C GLY A 641 -5.04 20.14 29.54
N VAL A 642 -5.83 19.35 28.81
CA VAL A 642 -7.30 19.40 28.79
C VAL A 642 -7.88 19.10 30.15
N GLY A 643 -7.41 18.05 30.83
CA GLY A 643 -7.84 17.71 32.19
C GLY A 643 -7.65 18.87 33.19
N ASN A 644 -6.61 19.71 33.02
CA ASN A 644 -6.39 20.87 33.90
C ASN A 644 -7.34 22.04 33.64
N MET A 645 -7.86 22.14 32.41
CA MET A 645 -8.77 23.21 31.98
C MET A 645 -10.24 22.82 32.15
N THR A 646 -10.52 21.58 32.53
CA THR A 646 -11.87 21.02 32.59
C THR A 646 -12.42 21.10 34.03
N PRO A 647 -13.61 21.68 34.25
CA PRO A 647 -14.25 21.68 35.56
C PRO A 647 -14.80 20.28 35.92
N ALA A 648 -15.09 20.06 37.21
CA ALA A 648 -15.83 18.87 37.65
C ALA A 648 -17.26 18.86 37.06
N GLY A 649 -17.85 17.67 36.87
CA GLY A 649 -19.17 17.51 36.23
C GLY A 649 -19.09 17.17 34.74
N VAL A 650 -17.89 17.19 34.16
CA VAL A 650 -17.63 16.75 32.78
C VAL A 650 -17.12 15.32 32.81
N LYS A 651 -17.75 14.44 32.03
CA LYS A 651 -17.32 13.04 31.93
C LYS A 651 -16.02 12.94 31.17
N MET A 652 -15.05 12.22 31.71
CA MET A 652 -13.75 12.04 31.06
C MET A 652 -13.48 10.57 30.80
N VAL A 653 -13.25 10.22 29.54
CA VAL A 653 -12.92 8.86 29.13
C VAL A 653 -11.48 8.88 28.61
N CYS A 654 -10.57 8.23 29.34
CA CYS A 654 -9.16 8.17 28.98
C CYS A 654 -8.78 6.79 28.46
N VAL A 655 -8.28 6.72 27.24
CA VAL A 655 -7.82 5.51 26.57
C VAL A 655 -6.35 5.68 26.20
N ASP A 656 -5.49 4.85 26.79
CA ASP A 656 -4.05 4.84 26.47
C ASP A 656 -3.48 3.45 26.78
N ILE A 657 -2.58 2.94 25.94
CA ILE A 657 -1.94 1.65 26.17
C ILE A 657 -0.99 1.69 27.38
N ASN A 658 -0.49 2.87 27.74
CA ASN A 658 0.36 3.08 28.89
C ASN A 658 -0.49 3.35 30.15
N PRO A 659 -0.50 2.43 31.14
CA PRO A 659 -1.30 2.59 32.34
C PRO A 659 -0.90 3.83 33.16
N ALA A 660 0.34 4.30 33.07
CA ALA A 660 0.77 5.49 33.80
C ALA A 660 0.07 6.77 33.35
N VAL A 661 -0.31 6.86 32.07
CA VAL A 661 -1.06 8.01 31.53
C VAL A 661 -2.50 7.97 32.05
N VAL A 662 -3.14 6.80 31.97
CA VAL A 662 -4.51 6.57 32.45
C VAL A 662 -4.63 6.86 33.94
N THR A 663 -3.69 6.35 34.75
CA THR A 663 -3.67 6.59 36.20
C THR A 663 -3.50 8.08 36.52
N LYS A 664 -2.59 8.78 35.84
CA LYS A 664 -2.37 10.22 36.07
C LYS A 664 -3.59 11.10 35.78
N LEU A 665 -4.44 10.69 34.84
CA LEU A 665 -5.64 11.43 34.49
C LEU A 665 -6.80 11.06 35.43
N SER A 666 -6.89 9.80 35.83
CA SER A 666 -7.86 9.31 36.81
C SER A 666 -7.63 9.90 38.21
N ASP A 667 -6.37 10.14 38.58
CA ASP A 667 -5.99 10.68 39.90
C ASP A 667 -6.25 12.19 40.06
N ARG A 668 -6.59 12.92 38.98
CA ARG A 668 -6.82 14.38 39.04
C ARG A 668 -8.22 14.79 39.53
N GLY A 669 -8.88 13.92 40.29
CA GLY A 669 -9.97 14.32 41.19
C GLY A 669 -11.37 14.41 40.57
N SER A 670 -11.58 13.90 39.35
CA SER A 670 -12.93 13.73 38.81
C SER A 670 -13.52 12.42 39.29
N VAL A 671 -14.59 12.49 40.08
CA VAL A 671 -15.44 11.33 40.44
C VAL A 671 -16.05 10.66 39.19
N GLU A 672 -15.95 11.32 38.03
CA GLU A 672 -16.57 10.98 36.75
C GLU A 672 -15.58 10.57 35.64
N SER A 673 -14.34 10.19 35.99
CA SER A 673 -13.36 9.68 35.01
C SER A 673 -13.38 8.16 34.87
N VAL A 674 -13.42 7.68 33.63
CA VAL A 674 -13.24 6.26 33.27
C VAL A 674 -11.93 6.09 32.51
N GLY A 675 -11.05 5.22 33.03
CA GLY A 675 -9.78 4.89 32.41
C GLY A 675 -9.77 3.50 31.79
N VAL A 676 -9.30 3.39 30.54
CA VAL A 676 -9.15 2.12 29.82
C VAL A 676 -7.72 1.98 29.34
N VAL A 677 -7.05 0.93 29.79
CA VAL A 677 -5.71 0.57 29.31
C VAL A 677 -5.88 -0.44 28.17
N THR A 678 -5.73 0.01 26.93
CA THR A 678 -5.90 -0.82 25.72
C THR A 678 -5.33 -0.14 24.49
N ASP A 679 -5.27 -0.87 23.38
CA ASP A 679 -5.00 -0.28 22.07
C ASP A 679 -6.15 0.66 21.65
N VAL A 680 -5.82 1.88 21.25
CA VAL A 680 -6.82 2.92 20.97
C VAL A 680 -7.58 2.66 19.66
N GLY A 681 -6.95 2.02 18.67
CA GLY A 681 -7.59 1.60 17.44
C GLY A 681 -8.63 0.51 17.72
N LEU A 682 -8.28 -0.50 18.52
CA LEU A 682 -9.21 -1.53 18.98
C LEU A 682 -10.39 -0.93 19.76
N PHE A 683 -10.11 0.00 20.68
CA PHE A 683 -11.17 0.69 21.42
C PHE A 683 -12.15 1.40 20.49
N LEU A 684 -11.65 2.17 19.52
CA LEU A 684 -12.48 2.89 18.55
C LEU A 684 -13.27 1.93 17.64
N SER A 685 -12.67 0.81 17.24
CA SER A 685 -13.33 -0.22 16.43
C SER A 685 -14.53 -0.81 17.17
N LEU A 686 -14.33 -1.23 18.42
CA LEU A 686 -15.40 -1.75 19.27
C LEU A 686 -16.47 -0.68 19.54
N LEU A 687 -16.06 0.58 19.70
CA LEU A 687 -16.97 1.70 19.94
C LEU A 687 -17.92 1.93 18.75
N ILE A 688 -17.40 1.95 17.52
CA ILE A 688 -18.23 2.05 16.30
C ILE A 688 -19.17 0.86 16.19
N GLN A 689 -18.65 -0.37 16.31
CA GLN A 689 -19.48 -1.58 16.25
C GLN A 689 -20.62 -1.56 17.28
N GLN A 690 -20.38 -0.98 18.46
CA GLN A 690 -21.40 -0.87 19.49
C GLN A 690 -22.40 0.25 19.22
N LEU A 691 -21.96 1.39 18.68
CA LEU A 691 -22.85 2.47 18.23
C LEU A 691 -23.78 1.99 17.12
N ASP A 692 -23.29 1.20 16.16
CA ASP A 692 -24.09 0.61 15.08
C ASP A 692 -25.20 -0.30 15.61
N LYS A 693 -24.90 -1.09 16.64
CA LYS A 693 -25.92 -1.93 17.33
C LYS A 693 -26.99 -1.08 18.02
N LEU A 694 -26.64 0.09 18.53
CA LEU A 694 -27.57 0.99 19.22
C LEU A 694 -28.47 1.75 18.24
N THR A 695 -27.95 2.11 17.05
CA THR A 695 -28.68 2.89 16.04
C THR A 695 -29.49 2.04 15.08
N SER A 696 -29.15 0.75 14.91
CA SER A 696 -29.94 -0.19 14.11
C SER A 696 -31.27 -0.55 14.82
N PRO A 697 -32.44 -0.36 14.18
CA PRO A 697 -33.71 -0.82 14.72
C PRO A 697 -33.67 -2.34 14.95
N TYR A 698 -34.28 -2.82 16.03
CA TYR A 698 -34.50 -4.25 16.27
C TYR A 698 -35.24 -4.86 15.06
N VAL A 699 -34.52 -5.56 14.19
CA VAL A 699 -35.15 -6.42 13.18
C VAL A 699 -35.63 -7.65 13.94
N ASN A 700 -36.91 -7.64 14.34
CA ASN A 700 -37.58 -8.87 14.72
C ASN A 700 -37.49 -9.81 13.52
N LYS A 701 -36.60 -10.81 13.60
CA LYS A 701 -36.77 -12.05 12.85
C LYS A 701 -38.06 -12.68 13.37
N VAL A 702 -39.18 -12.29 12.78
CA VAL A 702 -40.43 -13.04 12.88
C VAL A 702 -40.14 -14.37 12.18
N GLY A 703 -40.27 -15.45 12.94
CA GLY A 703 -39.84 -16.80 12.58
C GLY A 703 -40.69 -17.49 11.52
#